data_AF-A0A7S3BMT6-F1
#
_entry.id   AF-A0A7S3BMT6-F1
#
_cell.length_a   1.000
_cell.length_b   1.000
_cell.length_c   1.000
_cell.angle_alpha   90.00
_cell.angle_beta   90.00
_cell.angle_gamma   90.00
#
_symmetry.space_group_name_H-M   'P 1'
#
loop_
_entity.id
_entity.type
_entity.pdbx_description
1 polymer ?
#
loop_
_entity_poly.entity_id
_entity_poly.type
_entity_poly.pdbx_seq_one_letter_code
_entity_poly.pdbx_strand_id
1 'polypeptide(L)'
;AMGELLELLEAESAAPEDLAEYSCLYIKYLQTLRKLSECYDQLVHPQKRLAIKKALEACMGRVLEVRHWMVKLNGGNDALQLDDILVDLKLTPDVLEVPVPGYFVEDRAVELREREKFLDALVEKFKVSVPEEHAPPVLMPLDEDEAIRAIQANERGRQGRERARVMRSIKEQQAHELRLQRLGAEPISRDEAATRVQAAVRGFLARLRIRQATHSELVFIGMRLPQRDPAVDPVLRMHKNLSRRRHVQADNFVEYEKALVTLKAKVRDVEGQEMRETIQDKINTWFVENRDPVSGDYPDFPDEDEGGSKIILIPPPMAEDGEGDEAPAGKGGKDEIGSGEGDAQQGEPMPNAFLQDIHDAVADFLGTWQGKDEGDNFFQKYDAELVKDELRPVVLEEIRLEVDQEMIVLLANLKEMVEAERAVKLGKKGKKGKGKKGKGKGKKGKKDKGKKGKGKKDPTADRSLESLYSELVMNNIIQAPIKCNVADYMGAFNYLGSSMERANMTTQPSMAQVRQQLTEYVVLPLGSKEVHTKAPLLKSVLLYGAAATGKTLLTHAAAAATGATFFNLSPRNTDSKYPGSAVKLLIHMVFKVARTMAPAVIYIDEAEKVFVSDKKKVKEFGTKEAPGRIRKELLKECKGLSPG
;
A
#
# COMPACT_ATOMS: atom_id res chain seq x y z
N ALA A 1 1.67 -9.79 -22.29
CA ALA A 1 1.11 -9.51 -20.96
C ALA A 1 -0.35 -9.96 -20.88
N MET A 2 -1.34 -9.23 -21.42
CA MET A 2 -2.74 -9.66 -21.33
C MET A 2 -3.02 -11.00 -22.04
N GLY A 3 -2.46 -11.23 -23.24
CA GLY A 3 -2.56 -12.53 -23.91
C GLY A 3 -1.89 -13.66 -23.12
N GLU A 4 -0.73 -13.39 -22.50
CA GLU A 4 -0.05 -14.37 -21.63
C GLU A 4 -0.88 -14.69 -20.38
N LEU A 5 -1.62 -13.72 -19.81
CA LEU A 5 -2.56 -13.99 -18.73
C LEU A 5 -3.68 -14.95 -19.17
N LEU A 6 -4.24 -14.77 -20.36
CA LEU A 6 -5.27 -15.68 -20.90
C LEU A 6 -4.72 -17.08 -21.11
N GLU A 7 -3.53 -17.21 -21.71
CA GLU A 7 -2.86 -18.50 -21.90
C GLU A 7 -2.63 -19.21 -20.55
N LEU A 8 -2.34 -18.46 -19.48
CA LEU A 8 -2.19 -19.03 -18.14
C LEU A 8 -3.52 -19.49 -17.54
N LEU A 9 -4.59 -18.73 -17.72
CA LEU A 9 -5.94 -19.12 -17.30
C LEU A 9 -6.40 -20.40 -18.02
N GLU A 10 -6.14 -20.48 -19.33
CA GLU A 10 -6.44 -21.67 -20.14
C GLU A 10 -5.60 -22.87 -19.69
N ALA A 11 -4.30 -22.69 -19.42
CA ALA A 11 -3.44 -23.76 -18.91
C ALA A 11 -3.87 -24.25 -17.52
N GLU A 12 -4.41 -23.36 -16.68
CA GLU A 12 -4.86 -23.69 -15.33
C GLU A 12 -6.21 -24.42 -15.31
N SER A 13 -7.00 -24.32 -16.39
CA SER A 13 -8.23 -25.13 -16.55
C SER A 13 -7.96 -26.65 -16.59
N ALA A 14 -6.71 -27.04 -16.85
CA ALA A 14 -6.27 -28.44 -16.77
C ALA A 14 -6.06 -28.95 -15.32
N ALA A 15 -6.21 -28.09 -14.31
CA ALA A 15 -6.08 -28.37 -12.87
C ALA A 15 -4.73 -29.02 -12.50
N PRO A 16 -3.71 -28.24 -12.09
CA PRO A 16 -2.40 -28.80 -11.74
C PRO A 16 -2.53 -29.78 -10.56
N GLU A 17 -1.92 -30.96 -10.67
CA GLU A 17 -2.00 -32.01 -9.65
C GLU A 17 -0.77 -32.02 -8.73
N ASP A 18 0.41 -31.67 -9.28
CA ASP A 18 1.70 -31.80 -8.60
C ASP A 18 2.33 -30.46 -8.19
N LEU A 19 3.15 -30.48 -7.13
CA LEU A 19 3.93 -29.32 -6.67
C LEU A 19 4.81 -28.73 -7.79
N ALA A 20 5.34 -29.58 -8.68
CA ALA A 20 6.16 -29.15 -9.81
C ALA A 20 5.36 -28.33 -10.84
N GLU A 21 4.10 -28.70 -11.09
CA GLU A 21 3.22 -27.97 -12.00
C GLU A 21 2.81 -26.62 -11.42
N TYR A 22 2.47 -26.58 -10.12
CA TYR A 22 2.22 -25.33 -9.41
C TYR A 22 3.45 -24.41 -9.38
N SER A 23 4.65 -24.98 -9.27
CA SER A 23 5.90 -24.22 -9.34
C SER A 23 6.14 -23.62 -10.71
N CYS A 24 5.88 -24.36 -11.78
CA CYS A 24 5.93 -23.83 -13.14
C CYS A 24 4.92 -22.69 -13.34
N LEU A 25 3.69 -22.89 -12.87
CA LEU A 25 2.62 -21.90 -12.96
C LEU A 25 2.97 -20.62 -12.19
N TYR A 26 3.49 -20.76 -10.96
CA TYR A 26 3.96 -19.66 -10.13
C TYR A 26 5.04 -18.82 -10.84
N ILE A 27 6.05 -19.48 -11.43
CA ILE A 27 7.12 -18.79 -12.17
C ILE A 27 6.56 -18.02 -13.37
N LYS A 28 5.61 -18.61 -14.11
CA LYS A 28 4.97 -17.93 -15.24
C LYS A 28 4.15 -16.72 -14.78
N TYR A 29 3.37 -16.83 -13.71
CA TYR A 29 2.66 -15.69 -13.14
C TYR A 29 3.60 -14.59 -12.66
N LEU A 30 4.76 -14.92 -12.07
CA LEU A 30 5.79 -13.92 -11.72
C LEU A 30 6.34 -13.19 -12.94
N GLN A 31 6.60 -13.90 -14.04
CA GLN A 31 7.06 -13.27 -15.28
C GLN A 31 5.99 -12.31 -15.84
N THR A 32 4.73 -12.74 -15.83
CA THR A 32 3.61 -11.91 -16.27
C THR A 32 3.40 -10.70 -15.37
N LEU A 33 3.52 -10.88 -14.05
CA LEU A 33 3.46 -9.81 -13.05
C LEU A 33 4.53 -8.75 -13.31
N ARG A 34 5.77 -9.17 -13.60
CA ARG A 34 6.87 -8.26 -13.94
C ARG A 34 6.57 -7.46 -15.21
N LYS A 35 6.12 -8.14 -16.27
CA LYS A 35 5.73 -7.49 -17.53
C LYS A 35 4.58 -6.50 -17.33
N LEU A 36 3.57 -6.84 -16.53
CA LEU A 36 2.44 -5.95 -16.22
C LEU A 36 2.89 -4.73 -15.42
N SER A 37 3.78 -4.91 -14.43
CA SER A 37 4.37 -3.80 -13.68
C SER A 37 5.16 -2.86 -14.60
N GLU A 38 5.99 -3.41 -15.50
CA GLU A 38 6.73 -2.62 -16.48
C GLU A 38 5.80 -1.88 -17.46
N CYS A 39 4.72 -2.54 -17.92
CA CYS A 39 3.72 -1.92 -18.79
C CYS A 39 3.03 -0.75 -18.07
N TYR A 40 2.61 -0.98 -16.82
CA TYR A 40 2.00 0.07 -15.99
C TYR A 40 2.93 1.26 -15.83
N ASP A 41 4.21 1.04 -15.51
CA ASP A 41 5.20 2.11 -15.32
C ASP A 41 5.57 2.84 -16.62
N GLN A 42 5.45 2.19 -17.77
CA GLN A 42 5.75 2.77 -19.08
C GLN A 42 4.61 3.59 -19.68
N LEU A 43 3.37 3.27 -19.35
CA LEU A 43 2.20 3.96 -19.90
C LEU A 43 1.94 5.31 -19.23
N VAL A 44 1.47 6.25 -20.04
CA VAL A 44 1.11 7.61 -19.57
C VAL A 44 -0.40 7.83 -19.67
N HIS A 45 -1.08 7.06 -20.52
CA HIS A 45 -2.53 7.11 -20.68
C HIS A 45 -3.29 6.75 -19.37
N PRO A 46 -4.15 7.63 -18.84
CA PRO A 46 -4.78 7.43 -17.52
C PRO A 46 -5.71 6.20 -17.49
N GLN A 47 -6.63 6.05 -18.46
CA GLN A 47 -7.58 4.93 -18.47
C GLN A 47 -6.91 3.57 -18.68
N LYS A 48 -5.95 3.45 -19.62
CA LYS A 48 -5.15 2.21 -19.80
C LYS A 48 -4.38 1.82 -18.55
N ARG A 49 -3.81 2.80 -17.82
CA ARG A 49 -3.13 2.55 -16.55
C ARG A 49 -4.10 1.95 -15.52
N LEU A 50 -5.33 2.47 -15.42
CA LEU A 50 -6.35 1.92 -14.51
C LEU A 50 -6.73 0.49 -14.90
N ALA A 51 -6.94 0.22 -16.19
CA ALA A 51 -7.27 -1.14 -16.66
C ALA A 51 -6.12 -2.15 -16.41
N ILE A 52 -4.87 -1.75 -16.66
CA ILE A 52 -3.70 -2.60 -16.37
C ILE A 52 -3.49 -2.76 -14.87
N LYS A 53 -3.79 -1.74 -14.05
CA LYS A 53 -3.74 -1.84 -12.60
C LYS A 53 -4.67 -2.93 -12.07
N LYS A 54 -5.91 -3.01 -12.56
CA LYS A 54 -6.85 -4.09 -12.20
C LYS A 54 -6.26 -5.47 -12.52
N ALA A 55 -5.74 -5.66 -13.74
CA ALA A 55 -5.11 -6.93 -14.13
C ALA A 55 -3.84 -7.24 -13.30
N LEU A 56 -3.05 -6.22 -12.97
CA LEU A 56 -1.86 -6.33 -12.14
C LEU A 56 -2.22 -6.77 -10.71
N GLU A 57 -3.25 -6.17 -10.10
CA GLU A 57 -3.74 -6.52 -8.76
C GLU A 57 -4.33 -7.94 -8.73
N ALA A 58 -5.10 -8.31 -9.76
CA ALA A 58 -5.62 -9.67 -9.90
C ALA A 58 -4.49 -10.70 -10.07
N CYS A 59 -3.49 -10.40 -10.90
CA CYS A 59 -2.31 -11.25 -11.07
C CYS A 59 -1.48 -11.38 -9.78
N MET A 60 -1.31 -10.29 -9.02
CA MET A 60 -0.65 -10.32 -7.71
C MET A 60 -1.38 -11.24 -6.74
N GLY A 61 -2.71 -11.10 -6.67
CA GLY A 61 -3.56 -11.97 -5.86
C GLY A 61 -3.39 -13.44 -6.22
N ARG A 62 -3.38 -13.76 -7.51
CA ARG A 62 -3.17 -15.14 -7.98
C ARG A 62 -1.79 -15.69 -7.63
N VAL A 63 -0.73 -14.88 -7.75
CA VAL A 63 0.63 -15.26 -7.31
C VAL A 63 0.61 -15.67 -5.84
N LEU A 64 -0.09 -14.93 -4.97
CA LEU A 64 -0.19 -15.24 -3.54
C LEU A 64 -1.03 -16.49 -3.26
N GLU A 65 -2.12 -16.73 -3.99
CA GLU A 65 -2.92 -17.95 -3.87
C GLU A 65 -2.11 -19.19 -4.25
N VAL A 66 -1.46 -19.16 -5.42
CA VAL A 66 -0.62 -20.26 -5.90
C VAL A 66 0.53 -20.48 -4.91
N ARG A 67 1.18 -19.41 -4.46
CA ARG A 67 2.25 -19.49 -3.45
C ARG A 67 1.79 -20.15 -2.16
N HIS A 68 0.63 -19.76 -1.64
CA HIS A 68 0.04 -20.34 -0.43
C HIS A 68 -0.25 -21.84 -0.62
N TRP A 69 -0.78 -22.22 -1.78
CA TRP A 69 -1.05 -23.61 -2.11
C TRP A 69 0.23 -24.44 -2.21
N MET A 70 1.28 -23.92 -2.83
CA MET A 70 2.59 -24.57 -2.89
C MET A 70 3.18 -24.84 -1.50
N VAL A 71 3.03 -23.91 -0.55
CA VAL A 71 3.47 -24.14 0.84
C VAL A 71 2.68 -25.27 1.48
N LYS A 72 1.37 -25.33 1.25
CA LYS A 72 0.50 -26.39 1.79
C LYS A 72 0.91 -27.76 1.24
N LEU A 73 1.17 -27.85 -0.07
CA LEU A 73 1.66 -29.06 -0.72
C LEU A 73 3.05 -29.46 -0.24
N ASN A 74 3.92 -28.50 0.08
CA ASN A 74 5.25 -28.74 0.64
C ASN A 74 5.25 -28.99 2.16
N GLY A 75 4.17 -29.55 2.72
CA GLY A 75 4.07 -29.88 4.14
C GLY A 75 4.11 -28.67 5.09
N GLY A 76 3.79 -27.47 4.60
CA GLY A 76 3.83 -26.24 5.36
C GLY A 76 5.20 -25.55 5.42
N ASN A 77 6.20 -26.04 4.67
CA ASN A 77 7.52 -25.41 4.63
C ASN A 77 7.57 -24.28 3.59
N ASP A 78 7.82 -23.06 4.06
CA ASP A 78 7.94 -21.86 3.24
C ASP A 78 9.18 -21.82 2.33
N ALA A 79 10.22 -22.61 2.65
CA ALA A 79 11.48 -22.65 1.93
C ALA A 79 11.43 -23.61 0.72
N LEU A 80 10.68 -23.21 -0.32
CA LEU A 80 10.57 -23.95 -1.57
C LEU A 80 11.86 -23.88 -2.39
N GLN A 81 12.36 -25.02 -2.85
CA GLN A 81 13.48 -25.10 -3.79
C GLN A 81 12.95 -25.22 -5.22
N LEU A 82 13.32 -24.27 -6.07
CA LEU A 82 12.83 -24.13 -7.44
C LEU A 82 13.96 -24.27 -8.48
N ASP A 83 15.17 -24.63 -8.05
CA ASP A 83 16.38 -24.66 -8.88
C ASP A 83 16.29 -25.67 -10.04
N ASP A 84 15.80 -26.89 -9.81
CA ASP A 84 15.59 -27.86 -10.90
C ASP A 84 14.62 -27.33 -11.96
N ILE A 85 13.52 -26.73 -11.52
CA ILE A 85 12.45 -26.23 -12.40
C ILE A 85 12.95 -25.03 -13.21
N LEU A 86 13.76 -24.17 -12.61
CA LEU A 86 14.42 -23.08 -13.34
C LEU A 86 15.38 -23.61 -14.41
N VAL A 87 16.11 -24.69 -14.14
CA VAL A 87 17.00 -25.34 -15.12
C VAL A 87 16.17 -25.91 -16.28
N ASP A 88 15.07 -26.60 -15.98
CA ASP A 88 14.17 -27.16 -16.99
C ASP A 88 13.55 -26.07 -17.89
N LEU A 89 13.17 -24.94 -17.29
CA LEU A 89 12.66 -23.75 -18.00
C LEU A 89 13.75 -22.89 -18.66
N LYS A 90 15.04 -23.21 -18.44
CA LYS A 90 16.20 -22.43 -18.91
C LYS A 90 16.18 -20.96 -18.45
N LEU A 91 15.77 -20.74 -17.21
CA LEU A 91 15.66 -19.42 -16.59
C LEU A 91 16.75 -19.20 -15.53
N THR A 92 17.14 -17.94 -15.34
CA THR A 92 18.02 -17.57 -14.21
C THR A 92 17.20 -17.33 -12.94
N PRO A 93 17.78 -17.51 -11.74
CA PRO A 93 17.07 -17.26 -10.48
C PRO A 93 16.57 -15.82 -10.29
N ASP A 94 17.10 -14.86 -11.05
CA ASP A 94 16.62 -13.47 -11.04
C ASP A 94 15.13 -13.35 -11.39
N VAL A 95 14.56 -14.36 -12.06
CA VAL A 95 13.12 -14.43 -12.37
C VAL A 95 12.27 -14.63 -11.10
N LEU A 96 12.82 -15.21 -10.04
CA LEU A 96 12.13 -15.42 -8.76
C LEU A 96 12.02 -14.14 -7.92
N GLU A 97 12.71 -13.07 -8.30
CA GLU A 97 12.55 -11.78 -7.63
C GLU A 97 11.17 -11.20 -7.91
N VAL A 98 10.37 -11.09 -6.86
CA VAL A 98 9.02 -10.53 -6.90
C VAL A 98 9.12 -9.02 -7.08
N PRO A 99 8.62 -8.44 -8.18
CA PRO A 99 8.65 -7.00 -8.39
C PRO A 99 7.70 -6.31 -7.40
N VAL A 100 8.13 -5.18 -6.84
CA VAL A 100 7.27 -4.28 -6.05
C VAL A 100 6.70 -3.22 -6.98
N PRO A 101 5.38 -3.19 -7.25
CA PRO A 101 4.79 -2.16 -8.10
C PRO A 101 5.01 -0.75 -7.58
N GLY A 102 5.46 0.17 -8.46
CA GLY A 102 5.75 1.56 -8.08
C GLY A 102 4.52 2.33 -7.57
N TYR A 103 3.33 1.98 -8.07
CA TYR A 103 2.08 2.67 -7.74
C TYR A 103 1.71 2.63 -6.24
N PHE A 104 2.25 1.69 -5.47
CA PHE A 104 2.03 1.61 -4.01
C PHE A 104 2.36 2.92 -3.31
N VAL A 105 3.45 3.57 -3.72
CA VAL A 105 3.93 4.83 -3.17
C VAL A 105 3.64 5.98 -4.13
N GLU A 106 3.78 5.75 -5.43
CA GLU A 106 3.70 6.81 -6.44
C GLU A 106 2.31 7.43 -6.56
N ASP A 107 1.24 6.63 -6.61
CA ASP A 107 -0.14 7.13 -6.71
C ASP A 107 -0.52 7.98 -5.48
N ARG A 108 0.10 7.70 -4.33
CA ARG A 108 -0.13 8.39 -3.05
C ARG A 108 0.99 9.36 -2.67
N ALA A 109 1.87 9.72 -3.61
CA ALA A 109 3.08 10.47 -3.30
C ALA A 109 2.79 11.88 -2.74
N VAL A 110 1.64 12.50 -3.07
CA VAL A 110 1.24 13.79 -2.50
C VAL A 110 0.86 13.61 -1.02
N GLU A 111 -0.07 12.69 -0.73
CA GLU A 111 -0.52 12.34 0.62
C GLU A 111 0.65 11.94 1.53
N LEU A 112 1.55 11.08 1.05
CA LEU A 112 2.70 10.61 1.82
C LEU A 112 3.68 11.75 2.13
N ARG A 113 3.90 12.70 1.21
CA ARG A 113 4.73 13.88 1.45
C ARG A 113 4.11 14.83 2.48
N GLU A 114 2.80 14.98 2.49
CA GLU A 114 2.11 15.80 3.50
C GLU A 114 2.20 15.16 4.88
N ARG A 115 2.01 13.84 4.97
CA ARG A 115 2.20 13.07 6.20
C ARG A 115 3.63 13.17 6.73
N GLU A 116 4.62 13.04 5.85
CA GLU A 116 6.03 13.16 6.21
C GLU A 116 6.34 14.55 6.79
N LYS A 117 5.91 15.63 6.12
CA LYS A 117 6.06 17.00 6.63
C LYS A 117 5.39 17.21 7.98
N PHE A 118 4.21 16.65 8.18
CA PHE A 118 3.49 16.74 9.44
C PHE A 118 4.23 16.00 10.57
N LEU A 119 4.76 14.81 10.28
CA LEU A 119 5.58 14.05 11.21
C LEU A 119 6.86 14.81 11.57
N ASP A 120 7.57 15.35 10.59
CA ASP A 120 8.80 16.15 10.80
C ASP A 120 8.54 17.35 11.70
N ALA A 121 7.44 18.09 11.46
CA ALA A 121 7.04 19.23 12.28
C ALA A 121 6.75 18.83 13.73
N LEU A 122 6.15 17.65 13.96
CA LEU A 122 5.89 17.14 15.32
C LEU A 122 7.18 16.67 16.00
N VAL A 123 8.08 16.00 15.28
CA VAL A 123 9.38 15.56 15.81
C VAL A 123 10.21 16.76 16.23
N GLU A 124 10.25 17.82 15.42
CA GLU A 124 10.93 19.09 15.74
C GLU A 124 10.30 19.76 16.96
N LYS A 125 8.96 19.88 16.99
CA LYS A 125 8.22 20.51 18.09
C LYS A 125 8.48 19.85 19.44
N PHE A 126 8.50 18.53 19.49
CA PHE A 126 8.70 17.78 20.73
C PHE A 126 10.18 17.48 21.04
N LYS A 127 11.11 17.92 20.17
CA LYS A 127 12.55 17.60 20.27
C LYS A 127 12.78 16.12 20.56
N VAL A 128 12.01 15.27 19.89
CA VAL A 128 12.19 13.82 20.02
C VAL A 128 13.54 13.54 19.39
N SER A 129 14.54 13.24 20.21
CA SER A 129 15.82 12.77 19.72
C SER A 129 15.55 11.53 18.89
N VAL A 130 15.71 11.62 17.57
CA VAL A 130 15.96 10.44 16.75
C VAL A 130 17.13 9.76 17.44
N PRO A 131 16.99 8.51 17.90
CA PRO A 131 18.12 7.82 18.49
C PRO A 131 19.25 7.90 17.46
N GLU A 132 20.38 8.48 17.82
CA GLU A 132 21.60 8.29 17.05
C GLU A 132 21.78 6.77 16.94
N GLU A 133 21.48 6.20 15.79
CA GLU A 133 21.81 4.81 15.45
C GLU A 133 23.32 4.69 15.25
N HIS A 134 24.11 5.15 16.19
CA HIS A 134 25.44 4.64 16.44
C HIS A 134 25.39 4.07 17.85
N ALA A 135 24.84 2.86 17.97
CA ALA A 135 25.37 1.97 19.00
C ALA A 135 26.91 2.08 18.88
N PRO A 136 27.66 2.33 19.97
CA PRO A 136 29.10 2.20 19.90
C PRO A 136 29.37 0.85 19.23
N PRO A 137 30.18 0.80 18.15
CA PRO A 137 30.38 -0.45 17.43
C PRO A 137 30.69 -1.49 18.49
N VAL A 138 29.92 -2.59 18.48
CA VAL A 138 30.29 -3.76 19.26
C VAL A 138 31.71 -4.05 18.79
N LEU A 139 32.67 -3.70 19.64
CA LEU A 139 34.08 -3.92 19.38
C LEU A 139 34.24 -5.43 19.34
N MET A 140 34.11 -5.98 18.14
CA MET A 140 34.74 -7.25 17.82
C MET A 140 36.19 -7.08 18.28
N PRO A 141 36.72 -7.98 19.14
CA PRO A 141 38.13 -7.91 19.48
C PRO A 141 38.91 -7.94 18.17
N LEU A 142 39.58 -6.82 17.88
CA LEU A 142 40.38 -6.65 16.69
C LEU A 142 41.44 -7.77 16.69
N ASP A 143 41.57 -8.49 15.58
CA ASP A 143 42.61 -9.50 15.44
C ASP A 143 44.00 -8.87 15.67
N GLU A 144 44.94 -9.59 16.28
CA GLU A 144 46.22 -9.02 16.71
C GLU A 144 46.97 -8.39 15.53
N ASP A 145 46.90 -9.01 14.35
CA ASP A 145 47.50 -8.52 13.11
C ASP A 145 46.79 -7.28 12.54
N GLU A 146 45.48 -7.15 12.75
CA GLU A 146 44.72 -5.98 12.35
C GLU A 146 44.98 -4.81 13.32
N ALA A 147 45.14 -5.09 14.61
CA ALA A 147 45.54 -4.12 15.62
C ALA A 147 46.95 -3.58 15.38
N ILE A 148 47.91 -4.45 15.07
CA ILE A 148 49.27 -4.04 14.72
C ILE A 148 49.27 -3.15 13.48
N ARG A 149 48.53 -3.51 12.42
CA ARG A 149 48.42 -2.70 11.19
C ARG A 149 47.78 -1.34 11.46
N ALA A 150 46.72 -1.29 12.25
CA ALA A 150 46.06 -0.05 12.65
C ALA A 150 46.99 0.86 13.47
N ILE A 151 47.71 0.31 14.44
CA ILE A 151 48.69 1.04 15.25
C ILE A 151 49.82 1.57 14.38
N GLN A 152 50.40 0.75 13.49
CA GLN A 152 51.46 1.17 12.58
C GLN A 152 50.99 2.23 11.57
N ALA A 153 49.74 2.16 11.10
CA ALA A 153 49.17 3.17 10.21
C ALA A 153 48.95 4.50 10.94
N ASN A 154 48.42 4.46 12.16
CA ASN A 154 48.22 5.63 13.00
C ASN A 154 49.55 6.26 13.42
N GLU A 155 50.56 5.46 13.75
CA GLU A 155 51.90 5.94 14.12
C GLU A 155 52.62 6.57 12.92
N ARG A 156 52.56 5.94 11.73
CA ARG A 156 53.03 6.57 10.48
C ARG A 156 52.30 7.90 10.21
N GLY A 157 51.00 7.94 10.45
CA GLY A 157 50.19 9.16 10.33
C GLY A 157 50.56 10.24 11.35
N ARG A 158 50.93 9.86 12.59
CA ARG A 158 51.43 10.77 13.62
C ARG A 158 52.79 11.34 13.23
N GLN A 159 53.74 10.49 12.86
CA GLN A 159 55.07 10.91 12.40
C GLN A 159 54.99 11.81 11.16
N GLY A 160 54.08 11.51 10.23
CA GLY A 160 53.80 12.36 9.08
C GLY A 160 53.31 13.75 9.48
N ARG A 161 52.37 13.83 10.44
CA ARG A 161 51.88 15.11 10.98
C ARG A 161 52.96 15.89 11.71
N GLU A 162 53.82 15.21 12.47
CA GLU A 162 54.91 15.82 13.22
C GLU A 162 55.99 16.38 12.29
N ARG A 163 56.41 15.59 11.28
CA ARG A 163 57.30 16.07 10.21
C ARG A 163 56.71 17.24 9.44
N ALA A 164 55.41 17.20 9.11
CA ALA A 164 54.73 18.31 8.45
C ALA A 164 54.71 19.58 9.32
N ARG A 165 54.57 19.44 10.64
CA ARG A 165 54.62 20.55 11.60
C ARG A 165 56.02 21.17 11.65
N VAL A 166 57.06 20.35 11.72
CA VAL A 166 58.47 20.79 11.69
C VAL A 166 58.80 21.48 10.36
N MET A 167 58.39 20.89 9.23
CA MET A 167 58.60 21.52 7.92
C MET A 167 57.84 22.84 7.79
N ARG A 168 56.64 22.95 8.38
CA ARG A 168 55.88 24.20 8.40
C ARG A 168 56.59 25.27 9.24
N SER A 169 57.12 24.92 10.42
CA SER A 169 57.88 25.88 11.26
C SER A 169 59.18 26.32 10.59
N ILE A 170 59.89 25.42 9.91
CA ILE A 170 61.09 25.78 9.11
C ILE A 170 60.71 26.76 8.01
N LYS A 171 59.60 26.52 7.31
CA LYS A 171 59.13 27.38 6.23
C LYS A 171 58.66 28.76 6.73
N GLU A 172 58.04 28.80 7.90
CA GLU A 172 57.66 30.04 8.60
C GLU A 172 58.89 30.81 9.08
N GLN A 173 59.90 30.14 9.62
CA GLN A 173 61.18 30.76 10.00
C GLN A 173 61.91 31.33 8.77
N GLN A 174 62.00 30.56 7.69
CA GLN A 174 62.57 31.05 6.42
C GLN A 174 61.78 32.23 5.87
N ALA A 175 60.44 32.20 5.94
CA ALA A 175 59.60 33.31 5.52
C ALA A 175 59.76 34.54 6.43
N HIS A 176 59.95 34.35 7.74
CA HIS A 176 60.21 35.41 8.71
C HIS A 176 61.60 36.03 8.51
N GLU A 177 62.62 35.22 8.24
CA GLU A 177 63.98 35.65 7.93
C GLU A 177 64.03 36.42 6.60
N LEU A 178 63.36 35.92 5.56
CA LEU A 178 63.13 36.67 4.31
C LEU A 178 62.33 37.96 4.53
N ARG A 179 61.43 38.00 5.52
CA ARG A 179 60.65 39.20 5.86
C ARG A 179 61.49 40.23 6.60
N LEU A 180 62.39 39.79 7.49
CA LEU A 180 63.39 40.62 8.16
C LEU A 180 64.42 41.19 7.16
N GLN A 181 64.85 40.38 6.17
CA GLN A 181 65.69 40.87 5.06
C GLN A 181 64.97 41.89 4.17
N ARG A 182 63.63 41.87 4.13
CA ARG A 182 62.80 42.84 3.40
C ARG A 182 62.43 44.09 4.21
N LEU A 183 62.72 44.13 5.51
CA LEU A 183 62.39 45.25 6.43
C LEU A 183 63.31 46.48 6.26
N GLY A 184 63.83 46.67 5.05
CA GLY A 184 64.54 47.84 4.55
C GLY A 184 64.59 47.91 3.02
N ALA A 185 63.77 47.11 2.32
CA ALA A 185 63.73 47.06 0.86
C ALA A 185 62.68 48.05 0.30
N GLU A 186 63.04 48.74 -0.78
CA GLU A 186 62.16 49.65 -1.53
C GLU A 186 60.83 48.96 -1.93
N PRO A 187 59.73 49.72 -2.11
CA PRO A 187 58.45 49.17 -2.55
C PRO A 187 58.63 48.33 -3.82
N ILE A 188 58.08 47.11 -3.78
CA ILE A 188 58.20 46.10 -4.85
C ILE A 188 57.87 46.77 -6.20
N SER A 189 58.83 46.78 -7.12
CA SER A 189 58.63 47.31 -8.48
C SER A 189 57.46 46.60 -9.15
N ARG A 190 56.72 47.31 -10.02
CA ARG A 190 55.55 46.77 -10.74
C ARG A 190 55.87 45.46 -11.45
N ASP A 191 57.08 45.33 -11.99
CA ASP A 191 57.53 44.13 -12.71
C ASP A 191 57.85 42.96 -11.75
N GLU A 192 58.35 43.26 -10.56
CA GLU A 192 58.61 42.25 -9.53
C GLU A 192 57.31 41.77 -8.88
N ALA A 193 56.33 42.66 -8.71
CA ALA A 193 54.99 42.28 -8.29
C ALA A 193 54.31 41.40 -9.36
N ALA A 194 54.42 41.78 -10.64
CA ALA A 194 53.88 41.02 -11.75
C ALA A 194 54.48 39.61 -11.85
N THR A 195 55.80 39.47 -11.72
CA THR A 195 56.47 38.15 -11.76
C THR A 195 56.07 37.26 -10.59
N ARG A 196 55.90 37.79 -9.38
CA ARG A 196 55.40 37.03 -8.22
C ARG A 196 53.96 36.55 -8.41
N VAL A 197 53.09 37.41 -8.92
CA VAL A 197 51.69 37.04 -9.25
C VAL A 197 51.67 35.98 -10.35
N GLN A 198 52.46 36.15 -11.42
CA GLN A 198 52.58 35.17 -12.49
C GLN A 198 53.11 33.83 -11.99
N ALA A 199 54.11 33.82 -11.10
CA ALA A 199 54.63 32.60 -10.49
C ALA A 199 53.58 31.87 -9.63
N ALA A 200 52.79 32.63 -8.85
CA ALA A 200 51.70 32.07 -8.05
C ALA A 200 50.61 31.44 -8.94
N VAL A 201 50.20 32.14 -10.01
CA VAL A 201 49.21 31.64 -10.97
C VAL A 201 49.72 30.42 -11.74
N ARG A 202 50.97 30.47 -12.25
CA ARG A 202 51.61 29.32 -12.91
C ARG A 202 51.70 28.11 -11.98
N GLY A 203 52.06 28.34 -10.71
CA GLY A 203 52.09 27.29 -9.70
C GLY A 203 50.71 26.70 -9.39
N PHE A 204 49.66 27.53 -9.35
CA PHE A 204 48.28 27.06 -9.19
C PHE A 204 47.83 26.20 -10.38
N LEU A 205 48.06 26.69 -11.60
CA LEU A 205 47.74 25.95 -12.83
C LEU A 205 48.51 24.63 -12.92
N ALA A 206 49.79 24.62 -12.56
CA ALA A 206 50.60 23.39 -12.52
C ALA A 206 50.05 22.38 -11.51
N ARG A 207 49.71 22.81 -10.28
CA ARG A 207 49.09 21.92 -9.29
C ARG A 207 47.73 21.39 -9.74
N LEU A 208 46.94 22.20 -10.44
CA LEU A 208 45.66 21.78 -11.02
C LEU A 208 45.86 20.68 -12.08
N ARG A 209 46.83 20.88 -12.99
CA ARG A 209 47.20 19.86 -13.99
C ARG A 209 47.71 18.57 -13.36
N ILE A 210 48.57 18.66 -12.35
CA ILE A 210 49.08 17.47 -11.63
C ILE A 210 47.92 16.73 -10.98
N ARG A 211 46.98 17.42 -10.30
CA ARG A 211 45.79 16.78 -9.72
C ARG A 211 44.95 16.07 -10.78
N GLN A 212 44.72 16.70 -11.93
CA GLN A 212 43.99 16.07 -13.04
C GLN A 212 44.73 14.85 -13.58
N ALA A 213 46.05 14.95 -13.81
CA ALA A 213 46.88 13.83 -14.28
C ALA A 213 46.89 12.66 -13.30
N THR A 214 47.08 12.93 -11.99
CA THR A 214 46.99 11.89 -10.95
C THR A 214 45.59 11.28 -10.87
N HIS A 215 44.53 12.07 -11.07
CA HIS A 215 43.17 11.53 -11.11
C HIS A 215 42.96 10.62 -12.32
N SER A 216 43.39 11.03 -13.52
CA SER A 216 43.30 10.19 -14.71
C SER A 216 44.16 8.93 -14.61
N GLU A 217 45.33 9.01 -13.98
CA GLU A 217 46.20 7.86 -13.74
C GLU A 217 45.58 6.88 -12.74
N LEU A 218 45.00 7.36 -11.64
CA LEU A 218 44.26 6.52 -10.69
C LEU A 218 43.05 5.85 -11.33
N VAL A 219 42.38 6.54 -12.27
CA VAL A 219 41.29 5.96 -13.05
C VAL A 219 41.79 4.90 -14.01
N PHE A 220 42.89 5.17 -14.73
CA PHE A 220 43.51 4.24 -15.68
C PHE A 220 44.00 2.96 -15.00
N ILE A 221 44.60 3.06 -13.81
CA ILE A 221 45.09 1.91 -13.02
C ILE A 221 43.92 1.18 -12.30
N GLY A 222 42.69 1.70 -12.38
CA GLY A 222 41.51 1.09 -11.75
C GLY A 222 41.41 1.32 -10.24
N MET A 223 42.27 2.18 -9.67
CA MET A 223 42.19 2.58 -8.25
C MET A 223 41.12 3.64 -7.97
N ARG A 224 40.53 4.23 -9.02
CA ARG A 224 39.37 5.12 -8.92
C ARG A 224 38.43 4.88 -10.09
N LEU A 225 37.13 4.90 -9.85
CA LEU A 225 36.14 4.79 -10.93
C LEU A 225 36.20 6.06 -11.80
N PRO A 226 36.14 5.94 -13.15
CA PRO A 226 36.01 7.09 -14.03
C PRO A 226 34.75 7.89 -13.67
N GLN A 227 34.86 9.22 -13.67
CA GLN A 227 33.67 10.07 -13.51
C GLN A 227 32.74 9.83 -14.70
N ARG A 228 31.51 9.41 -14.42
CA ARG A 228 30.50 9.19 -15.44
C ARG A 228 30.06 10.54 -16.01
N ASP A 229 30.10 10.69 -17.33
CA ASP A 229 29.60 11.90 -17.98
C ASP A 229 28.07 11.96 -17.84
N PRO A 230 27.50 12.98 -17.17
CA PRO A 230 26.06 13.09 -16.96
C PRO A 230 25.22 13.18 -18.25
N ALA A 231 25.84 13.50 -19.39
CA ALA A 231 25.18 13.58 -20.69
C ALA A 231 25.11 12.23 -21.42
N VAL A 232 26.06 11.33 -21.16
CA VAL A 232 26.21 10.05 -21.88
C VAL A 232 25.83 8.85 -21.00
N ASP A 233 25.79 9.01 -19.67
CA ASP A 233 25.46 7.91 -18.76
C ASP A 233 24.02 7.40 -18.98
N PRO A 234 23.85 6.14 -19.44
CA PRO A 234 22.54 5.57 -19.69
C PRO A 234 21.69 5.47 -18.41
N VAL A 235 22.31 5.31 -17.24
CA VAL A 235 21.60 5.23 -15.95
C VAL A 235 21.00 6.59 -15.59
N LEU A 236 21.78 7.67 -15.75
CA LEU A 236 21.30 9.03 -15.51
C LEU A 236 20.24 9.44 -16.53
N ARG A 237 20.38 9.03 -17.81
CA ARG A 237 19.35 9.26 -18.83
C ARG A 237 18.07 8.49 -18.52
N MET A 238 18.17 7.24 -18.10
CA MET A 238 17.02 6.42 -17.68
C MET A 238 16.30 7.08 -16.50
N HIS A 239 17.04 7.55 -15.48
CA HIS A 239 16.44 8.22 -14.34
C HIS A 239 15.75 9.53 -14.73
N LYS A 240 16.34 10.33 -15.63
CA LYS A 240 15.70 11.54 -16.18
C LYS A 240 14.42 11.21 -16.95
N ASN A 241 14.45 10.18 -17.78
CA ASN A 241 13.27 9.73 -18.53
C ASN A 241 12.16 9.26 -17.59
N LEU A 242 12.50 8.50 -16.55
CA LEU A 242 11.56 8.06 -15.52
C LEU A 242 10.93 9.25 -14.80
N SER A 243 11.75 10.21 -14.33
CA SER A 243 11.25 11.43 -13.69
C SER A 243 10.33 12.25 -14.60
N ARG A 244 10.70 12.41 -15.88
CA ARG A 244 9.85 13.08 -16.87
C ARG A 244 8.53 12.34 -17.04
N ARG A 245 8.57 11.03 -17.21
CA ARG A 245 7.37 10.20 -17.41
C ARG A 245 6.42 10.32 -16.22
N ARG A 246 6.94 10.25 -15.00
CA ARG A 246 6.17 10.44 -13.76
C ARG A 246 5.44 11.77 -13.72
N HIS A 247 6.10 12.85 -14.17
CA HIS A 247 5.45 14.16 -14.23
C HIS A 247 4.28 14.17 -15.22
N VAL A 248 4.47 13.64 -16.43
CA VAL A 248 3.41 13.57 -17.44
C VAL A 248 2.26 12.66 -17.00
N GLN A 249 2.55 11.54 -16.32
CA GLN A 249 1.53 10.65 -15.75
C GLN A 249 0.64 11.40 -14.75
N ALA A 250 1.24 12.16 -13.84
CA ALA A 250 0.50 12.96 -12.86
C ALA A 250 -0.35 14.04 -13.53
N ASP A 251 0.22 14.77 -14.51
CA ASP A 251 -0.49 15.84 -15.21
C ASP A 251 -1.68 15.28 -16.02
N ASN A 252 -1.48 14.19 -16.77
CA ASN A 252 -2.54 13.53 -17.54
C ASN A 252 -3.64 12.97 -16.63
N PHE A 253 -3.30 12.47 -15.45
CA PHE A 253 -4.29 11.98 -14.48
C PHE A 253 -5.12 13.13 -13.89
N VAL A 254 -4.50 14.25 -13.53
CA VAL A 254 -5.22 15.45 -13.07
C VAL A 254 -6.12 16.03 -14.17
N GLU A 255 -5.68 16.03 -15.42
CA GLU A 255 -6.54 16.40 -16.56
C GLU A 255 -7.74 15.47 -16.69
N TYR A 256 -7.54 14.16 -16.53
CA TYR A 256 -8.60 13.15 -16.56
C TYR A 256 -9.62 13.33 -15.42
N GLU A 257 -9.19 13.58 -14.20
CA GLU A 257 -10.11 13.83 -13.07
C GLU A 257 -10.97 15.08 -13.29
N LYS A 258 -10.37 16.14 -13.83
CA LYS A 258 -11.13 17.35 -14.23
C LYS A 258 -12.10 17.06 -15.37
N ALA A 259 -11.71 16.19 -16.31
CA ALA A 259 -12.55 15.77 -17.41
C ALA A 259 -13.78 15.00 -16.92
N LEU A 260 -13.64 14.12 -15.91
CA LEU A 260 -14.77 13.39 -15.32
C LEU A 260 -15.87 14.35 -14.83
N VAL A 261 -15.50 15.39 -14.08
CA VAL A 261 -16.47 16.37 -13.55
C VAL A 261 -17.11 17.18 -14.68
N THR A 262 -16.30 17.65 -15.63
CA THR A 262 -16.80 18.52 -16.72
C THR A 262 -17.63 17.76 -17.74
N LEU A 263 -17.28 16.52 -18.07
CA LEU A 263 -18.05 15.66 -18.97
C LEU A 263 -19.32 15.14 -18.30
N LYS A 264 -19.30 14.86 -16.99
CA LYS A 264 -20.51 14.50 -16.24
C LYS A 264 -21.58 15.59 -16.34
N ALA A 265 -21.18 16.85 -16.15
CA ALA A 265 -22.07 17.99 -16.30
C ALA A 265 -22.64 18.08 -17.74
N LYS A 266 -21.78 17.91 -18.76
CA LYS A 266 -22.23 17.91 -20.16
C LYS A 266 -23.19 16.77 -20.50
N VAL A 267 -22.95 15.56 -20.00
CA VAL A 267 -23.88 14.42 -20.19
C VAL A 267 -25.22 14.72 -19.55
N ARG A 268 -25.24 15.28 -18.33
CA ARG A 268 -26.47 15.71 -17.67
C ARG A 268 -27.20 16.81 -18.45
N ASP A 269 -26.49 17.78 -19.01
CA ASP A 269 -27.10 18.89 -19.75
C ASP A 269 -27.65 18.48 -21.11
N VAL A 270 -26.99 17.55 -21.81
CA VAL A 270 -27.36 17.12 -23.17
C VAL A 270 -28.33 15.94 -23.14
N GLU A 271 -27.96 14.87 -22.45
CA GLU A 271 -28.71 13.60 -22.45
C GLU A 271 -29.68 13.53 -21.24
N GLY A 272 -29.53 14.39 -20.22
CA GLY A 272 -30.28 14.26 -18.97
C GLY A 272 -31.78 14.48 -19.09
N GLN A 273 -32.21 15.39 -19.97
CA GLN A 273 -33.65 15.59 -20.20
C GLN A 273 -34.28 14.36 -20.87
N GLU A 274 -33.62 13.78 -21.87
CA GLU A 274 -34.08 12.55 -22.55
C GLU A 274 -34.11 11.36 -21.58
N MET A 275 -33.09 11.22 -20.73
CA MET A 275 -33.03 10.20 -19.68
C MET A 275 -34.18 10.35 -18.69
N ARG A 276 -34.46 11.59 -18.26
CA ARG A 276 -35.56 11.91 -17.34
C ARG A 276 -36.92 11.54 -17.92
N GLU A 277 -37.18 11.93 -19.18
CA GLU A 277 -38.42 11.60 -19.89
C GLU A 277 -38.59 10.09 -20.02
N THR A 278 -37.55 9.37 -20.42
CA THR A 278 -37.56 7.90 -20.55
C THR A 278 -37.88 7.22 -19.21
N ILE A 279 -37.32 7.71 -18.11
CA ILE A 279 -37.58 7.17 -16.76
C ILE A 279 -39.02 7.50 -16.34
N GLN A 280 -39.48 8.74 -16.52
CA GLN A 280 -40.84 9.17 -16.19
C GLN A 280 -41.89 8.38 -16.97
N ASP A 281 -41.68 8.17 -18.27
CA ASP A 281 -42.61 7.42 -19.12
C ASP A 281 -42.74 5.96 -18.69
N LYS A 282 -41.61 5.30 -18.36
CA LYS A 282 -41.64 3.93 -17.82
C LYS A 282 -42.37 3.85 -16.47
N ILE A 283 -42.12 4.81 -15.58
CA ILE A 283 -42.78 4.86 -14.27
C ILE A 283 -44.28 5.13 -14.44
N ASN A 284 -44.66 6.06 -15.31
CA ASN A 284 -46.06 6.38 -15.61
C ASN A 284 -46.79 5.19 -16.24
N THR A 285 -46.14 4.49 -17.18
CA THR A 285 -46.69 3.28 -17.81
C THR A 285 -46.98 2.22 -16.75
N TRP A 286 -46.04 1.99 -15.83
CA TRP A 286 -46.23 1.08 -14.71
C TRP A 286 -47.39 1.49 -13.79
N PHE A 287 -47.53 2.79 -13.46
CA PHE A 287 -48.65 3.28 -12.66
C PHE A 287 -50.01 3.12 -13.35
N VAL A 288 -50.06 3.22 -14.68
CA VAL A 288 -51.28 3.01 -15.47
C VAL A 288 -51.64 1.53 -15.53
N GLU A 289 -50.66 0.66 -15.74
CA GLU A 289 -50.84 -0.80 -15.82
C GLU A 289 -51.25 -1.40 -14.47
N ASN A 290 -50.69 -0.89 -13.37
CA ASN A 290 -50.96 -1.40 -12.02
C ASN A 290 -52.05 -0.62 -11.27
N ARG A 291 -52.87 0.17 -11.97
CA ARG A 291 -53.98 0.90 -11.35
C ARG A 291 -55.11 -0.06 -10.96
N ASP A 292 -55.55 0.00 -9.71
CA ASP A 292 -56.65 -0.84 -9.23
C ASP A 292 -57.94 -0.60 -10.05
N PRO A 293 -58.48 -1.61 -10.76
CA PRO A 293 -59.65 -1.42 -11.63
C PRO A 293 -60.95 -1.18 -10.86
N VAL A 294 -60.99 -1.46 -9.55
CA VAL A 294 -62.19 -1.34 -8.70
C VAL A 294 -62.12 -0.14 -7.76
N SER A 295 -60.96 0.12 -7.15
CA SER A 295 -60.77 1.27 -6.25
C SER A 295 -60.36 2.52 -7.03
N GLY A 296 -59.60 2.39 -8.12
CA GLY A 296 -58.99 3.51 -8.84
C GLY A 296 -57.82 4.14 -8.09
N ASP A 297 -57.39 3.56 -6.96
CA ASP A 297 -56.22 4.00 -6.19
C ASP A 297 -54.92 3.61 -6.92
N TYR A 298 -53.92 4.48 -6.79
CA TYR A 298 -52.58 4.22 -7.32
C TYR A 298 -51.78 3.36 -6.33
N PRO A 299 -50.96 2.41 -6.83
CA PRO A 299 -50.00 1.68 -6.02
C PRO A 299 -49.11 2.61 -5.17
N ASP A 300 -48.60 2.10 -4.05
CA ASP A 300 -47.53 2.77 -3.32
C ASP A 300 -46.20 2.62 -4.08
N PHE A 301 -45.35 3.64 -3.97
CA PHE A 301 -44.01 3.60 -4.57
C PHE A 301 -43.16 2.57 -3.81
N PRO A 302 -42.36 1.72 -4.48
CA PRO A 302 -41.53 0.74 -3.80
C PRO A 302 -40.54 1.40 -2.84
N ASP A 303 -40.34 0.82 -1.66
CA ASP A 303 -39.46 1.40 -0.63
C ASP A 303 -37.98 1.42 -1.07
N GLU A 304 -37.22 2.40 -0.54
CA GLU A 304 -35.78 2.58 -0.84
C GLU A 304 -34.94 1.32 -0.53
N ASP A 305 -35.36 0.56 0.50
CA ASP A 305 -34.67 -0.66 0.97
C ASP A 305 -34.88 -1.89 0.06
N GLU A 306 -35.93 -1.88 -0.79
CA GLU A 306 -36.24 -2.97 -1.74
C GLU A 306 -35.76 -2.68 -3.17
N GLY A 307 -35.19 -1.49 -3.42
CA GLY A 307 -34.65 -1.10 -4.71
C GLY A 307 -35.43 0.00 -5.44
N GLY A 308 -36.53 0.51 -4.87
CA GLY A 308 -37.29 1.64 -5.43
C GLY A 308 -37.74 1.42 -6.89
N SER A 309 -37.62 2.45 -7.73
CA SER A 309 -37.95 2.37 -9.18
C SER A 309 -37.05 1.47 -10.04
N LYS A 310 -36.01 0.82 -9.49
CA LYS A 310 -35.11 -0.07 -10.25
C LYS A 310 -35.87 -1.33 -10.65
N ILE A 311 -36.79 -1.77 -9.77
CA ILE A 311 -37.76 -2.84 -10.00
C ILE A 311 -38.75 -2.46 -11.11
N ILE A 312 -39.11 -1.19 -11.22
CA ILE A 312 -40.04 -0.68 -12.24
C ILE A 312 -39.35 -0.56 -13.60
N LEU A 313 -38.09 -0.14 -13.62
CA LEU A 313 -37.32 0.08 -14.85
C LEU A 313 -36.74 -1.22 -15.44
N ILE A 314 -36.48 -2.21 -14.60
CA ILE A 314 -36.01 -3.55 -14.96
C ILE A 314 -36.77 -4.57 -14.08
N PRO A 315 -37.97 -5.02 -14.48
CA PRO A 315 -38.68 -6.06 -13.75
C PRO A 315 -37.87 -7.36 -13.79
N PRO A 316 -37.75 -8.10 -12.69
CA PRO A 316 -37.11 -9.41 -12.68
C PRO A 316 -37.83 -10.35 -13.67
N PRO A 317 -37.12 -11.27 -14.33
CA PRO A 317 -37.74 -12.19 -15.27
C PRO A 317 -38.85 -12.99 -14.57
N MET A 318 -40.04 -13.01 -15.16
CA MET A 318 -41.17 -13.78 -14.65
C MET A 318 -40.77 -15.27 -14.62
N ALA A 319 -40.81 -15.86 -13.42
CA ALA A 319 -40.84 -17.30 -13.29
C ALA A 319 -42.15 -17.78 -13.93
N GLU A 320 -42.05 -18.56 -15.01
CA GLU A 320 -43.20 -19.24 -15.58
C GLU A 320 -43.85 -20.12 -14.50
N ASP A 321 -45.17 -19.96 -14.37
CA ASP A 321 -46.03 -20.74 -13.50
C ASP A 321 -45.88 -22.24 -13.83
N GLY A 322 -45.25 -22.97 -12.93
CA GLY A 322 -45.23 -24.43 -12.87
C GLY A 322 -45.80 -24.87 -11.52
N GLU A 323 -46.95 -25.53 -11.57
CA GLU A 323 -47.79 -25.99 -10.47
C GLU A 323 -47.05 -26.74 -9.35
N GLY A 324 -47.43 -26.40 -8.11
CA GLY A 324 -47.64 -27.35 -7.01
C GLY A 324 -46.41 -27.98 -6.37
N ASP A 325 -46.06 -27.53 -5.15
CA ASP A 325 -46.23 -28.43 -4.00
C ASP A 325 -46.18 -27.71 -2.66
N GLU A 326 -46.89 -28.31 -1.71
CA GLU A 326 -47.28 -27.80 -0.40
C GLU A 326 -46.10 -27.33 0.48
N ALA A 327 -46.35 -26.24 1.22
CA ALA A 327 -45.55 -25.89 2.38
C ALA A 327 -45.69 -26.97 3.48
N PRO A 328 -44.62 -27.19 4.28
CA PRO A 328 -44.86 -27.36 5.70
C PRO A 328 -44.02 -26.42 6.56
N ALA A 329 -44.78 -25.66 7.36
CA ALA A 329 -44.51 -25.20 8.72
C ALA A 329 -43.07 -25.37 9.28
N GLY A 330 -42.36 -24.25 9.43
CA GLY A 330 -41.20 -24.13 10.30
C GLY A 330 -41.59 -24.24 11.78
N LYS A 331 -41.45 -25.44 12.35
CA LYS A 331 -41.39 -25.65 13.81
C LYS A 331 -39.96 -25.45 14.28
N GLY A 332 -39.80 -24.58 15.28
CA GLY A 332 -38.56 -24.46 16.04
C GLY A 332 -38.22 -25.77 16.74
N GLY A 333 -36.94 -26.13 16.70
CA GLY A 333 -36.34 -27.23 17.43
C GLY A 333 -34.90 -26.87 17.74
N LYS A 334 -34.59 -26.85 19.03
CA LYS A 334 -33.28 -26.70 19.64
C LYS A 334 -32.61 -28.09 19.65
N ASP A 335 -31.33 -28.11 20.01
CA ASP A 335 -30.53 -29.30 20.39
C ASP A 335 -29.84 -29.99 19.18
N GLU A 336 -28.61 -30.48 19.22
CA GLU A 336 -27.64 -30.69 20.30
C GLU A 336 -26.25 -30.92 19.66
N ILE A 337 -25.20 -30.78 20.46
CA ILE A 337 -23.82 -31.10 20.10
C ILE A 337 -23.69 -32.63 20.04
N GLY A 338 -23.30 -33.15 18.87
CA GLY A 338 -22.95 -34.55 18.65
C GLY A 338 -21.54 -34.65 18.07
N SER A 339 -20.76 -35.59 18.59
CA SER A 339 -19.32 -35.76 18.37
C SER A 339 -19.06 -37.08 17.64
N GLY A 340 -18.01 -37.09 16.80
CA GLY A 340 -17.39 -38.27 16.16
C GLY A 340 -18.19 -38.88 15.00
N GLU A 341 -17.61 -39.42 13.94
CA GLU A 341 -16.21 -39.64 13.53
C GLU A 341 -16.26 -40.17 12.08
N GLY A 342 -15.25 -39.85 11.27
CA GLY A 342 -14.90 -40.57 10.05
C GLY A 342 -15.72 -40.26 8.80
N ASP A 343 -15.24 -39.31 7.99
CA ASP A 343 -15.36 -39.47 6.54
C ASP A 343 -14.11 -38.94 5.82
N ALA A 344 -13.77 -39.62 4.73
CA ALA A 344 -12.47 -39.58 4.08
C ALA A 344 -12.05 -38.19 3.59
N GLN A 345 -10.74 -37.92 3.65
CA GLN A 345 -10.09 -36.71 3.11
C GLN A 345 -10.39 -36.53 1.62
N GLN A 346 -11.40 -35.74 1.28
CA GLN A 346 -11.39 -34.93 0.07
C GLN A 346 -10.59 -33.67 0.40
N GLY A 347 -9.44 -33.50 -0.27
CA GLY A 347 -8.58 -32.34 -0.06
C GLY A 347 -9.34 -31.04 -0.33
N GLU A 348 -9.20 -30.06 0.56
CA GLU A 348 -9.76 -28.72 0.35
C GLU A 348 -9.31 -28.17 -1.02
N PRO A 349 -10.19 -27.60 -1.85
CA PRO A 349 -9.80 -27.03 -3.13
C PRO A 349 -8.94 -25.77 -2.94
N MET A 350 -8.09 -25.47 -3.94
CA MET A 350 -7.28 -24.26 -3.94
C MET A 350 -8.16 -22.99 -3.94
N PRO A 351 -7.79 -21.93 -3.20
CA PRO A 351 -8.43 -20.62 -3.34
C PRO A 351 -8.34 -20.11 -4.78
N ASN A 352 -9.48 -19.67 -5.33
CA ASN A 352 -9.63 -19.21 -6.72
C ASN A 352 -10.29 -17.82 -6.80
N ALA A 353 -10.09 -16.97 -5.79
CA ALA A 353 -10.78 -15.69 -5.69
C ALA A 353 -10.39 -14.71 -6.80
N PHE A 354 -9.15 -14.81 -7.32
CA PHE A 354 -8.64 -13.90 -8.34
C PHE A 354 -8.77 -14.40 -9.77
N LEU A 355 -9.16 -15.66 -10.01
CA LEU A 355 -9.28 -16.17 -11.39
C LEU A 355 -10.33 -15.40 -12.20
N GLN A 356 -11.50 -15.17 -11.60
CA GLN A 356 -12.55 -14.37 -12.24
C GLN A 356 -12.10 -12.92 -12.43
N ASP A 357 -11.43 -12.33 -11.44
CA ASP A 357 -10.92 -10.97 -11.54
C ASP A 357 -9.91 -10.82 -12.69
N ILE A 358 -9.04 -11.82 -12.93
CA ILE A 358 -8.11 -11.82 -14.08
C ILE A 358 -8.91 -11.91 -15.38
N HIS A 359 -9.87 -12.82 -15.47
CA HIS A 359 -10.69 -12.98 -16.67
C HIS A 359 -11.45 -11.68 -17.01
N ASP A 360 -12.11 -11.08 -16.03
CA ASP A 360 -12.85 -9.82 -16.19
C ASP A 360 -11.91 -8.68 -16.56
N ALA A 361 -10.78 -8.52 -15.88
CA ALA A 361 -9.82 -7.46 -16.19
C ALA A 361 -9.22 -7.58 -17.60
N VAL A 362 -8.96 -8.81 -18.07
CA VAL A 362 -8.45 -9.02 -19.42
C VAL A 362 -9.56 -8.83 -20.47
N ALA A 363 -10.76 -9.36 -20.22
CA ALA A 363 -11.91 -9.18 -21.11
C ALA A 363 -12.26 -7.69 -21.29
N ASP A 364 -12.32 -6.94 -20.18
CA ASP A 364 -12.53 -5.49 -20.19
C ASP A 364 -11.44 -4.78 -21.01
N PHE A 365 -10.17 -5.14 -20.81
CA PHE A 365 -9.07 -4.51 -21.52
C PHE A 365 -9.10 -4.80 -23.02
N LEU A 366 -9.32 -6.06 -23.41
CA LEU A 366 -9.35 -6.46 -24.82
C LEU A 366 -10.58 -5.88 -25.53
N GLY A 367 -11.76 -5.96 -24.90
CA GLY A 367 -12.99 -5.39 -25.43
C GLY A 367 -12.91 -3.87 -25.65
N THR A 368 -12.19 -3.17 -24.76
CA THR A 368 -12.05 -1.72 -24.84
C THR A 368 -10.93 -1.28 -25.79
N TRP A 369 -9.77 -1.96 -25.79
CA TRP A 369 -8.53 -1.43 -26.38
C TRP A 369 -7.96 -2.23 -27.56
N GLN A 370 -8.31 -3.50 -27.75
CA GLN A 370 -7.65 -4.35 -28.77
C GLN A 370 -7.93 -3.89 -30.21
N GLY A 371 -9.12 -3.36 -30.47
CA GLY A 371 -9.56 -2.91 -31.80
C GLY A 371 -9.57 -1.40 -32.01
N LYS A 372 -9.12 -0.60 -31.02
CA LYS A 372 -9.12 0.86 -31.12
C LYS A 372 -7.87 1.38 -31.81
N ASP A 373 -8.07 2.23 -32.82
CA ASP A 373 -6.98 2.98 -33.45
C ASP A 373 -6.66 4.22 -32.61
N GLU A 374 -5.40 4.35 -32.21
CA GLU A 374 -4.87 5.47 -31.43
C GLU A 374 -3.78 6.25 -32.17
N GLY A 375 -3.70 6.12 -33.50
CA GLY A 375 -2.69 6.82 -34.31
C GLY A 375 -2.62 8.33 -34.04
N ASP A 376 -3.76 8.96 -33.73
CA ASP A 376 -3.85 10.40 -33.47
C ASP A 376 -3.58 10.81 -32.00
N ASN A 377 -3.54 9.85 -31.06
CA ASN A 377 -3.34 10.14 -29.62
C ASN A 377 -1.87 10.00 -29.19
N PHE A 378 -0.97 10.70 -29.87
CA PHE A 378 0.48 10.64 -29.58
C PHE A 378 0.83 11.05 -28.12
N PHE A 379 0.06 11.97 -27.55
CA PHE A 379 0.25 12.47 -26.18
C PHE A 379 -0.36 11.56 -25.10
N GLN A 380 -1.04 10.48 -25.49
CA GLN A 380 -1.70 9.55 -24.56
C GLN A 380 -2.61 10.26 -23.56
N LYS A 381 -3.43 11.20 -24.03
CA LYS A 381 -4.46 11.85 -23.22
C LYS A 381 -5.69 10.94 -23.09
N TYR A 382 -6.59 11.27 -22.17
CA TYR A 382 -7.83 10.52 -21.96
C TYR A 382 -8.74 10.53 -23.21
N ASP A 383 -9.52 9.46 -23.36
CA ASP A 383 -10.57 9.35 -24.36
C ASP A 383 -11.89 9.88 -23.77
N ALA A 384 -12.41 10.96 -24.36
CA ALA A 384 -13.61 11.64 -23.87
C ALA A 384 -14.89 10.83 -24.08
N GLU A 385 -14.95 9.94 -25.08
CA GLU A 385 -16.14 9.12 -25.34
C GLU A 385 -16.25 8.01 -24.31
N LEU A 386 -15.14 7.30 -24.02
CA LEU A 386 -15.10 6.32 -22.93
C LEU A 386 -15.50 6.92 -21.59
N VAL A 387 -15.04 8.14 -21.30
CA VAL A 387 -15.44 8.84 -20.07
C VAL A 387 -16.94 9.10 -20.03
N LYS A 388 -17.56 9.51 -21.15
CA LYS A 388 -19.01 9.71 -21.19
C LYS A 388 -19.75 8.40 -20.99
N ASP A 389 -19.30 7.32 -21.62
CA ASP A 389 -19.91 5.99 -21.50
C ASP A 389 -19.87 5.48 -20.04
N GLU A 390 -18.76 5.69 -19.33
CA GLU A 390 -18.64 5.38 -17.91
C GLU A 390 -19.54 6.26 -17.02
N LEU A 391 -19.76 7.52 -17.40
CA LEU A 391 -20.53 8.49 -16.61
C LEU A 391 -22.05 8.42 -16.86
N ARG A 392 -22.50 7.99 -18.03
CA ARG A 392 -23.92 7.80 -18.38
C ARG A 392 -24.71 7.01 -17.33
N PRO A 393 -24.28 5.81 -16.88
CA PRO A 393 -25.02 5.07 -15.86
C PRO A 393 -25.08 5.79 -14.51
N VAL A 394 -24.02 6.54 -14.15
CA VAL A 394 -23.98 7.33 -12.91
C VAL A 394 -24.97 8.49 -12.96
N VAL A 395 -25.02 9.21 -14.09
CA VAL A 395 -25.97 10.31 -14.31
C VAL A 395 -27.41 9.77 -14.39
N LEU A 396 -27.63 8.62 -15.05
CA LEU A 396 -28.91 7.92 -15.06
C LEU A 396 -29.42 7.64 -13.65
N GLU A 397 -28.55 7.15 -12.76
CA GLU A 397 -28.93 6.85 -11.38
C GLU A 397 -29.23 8.11 -10.56
N GLU A 398 -28.48 9.20 -10.75
CA GLU A 398 -28.77 10.50 -10.12
C GLU A 398 -30.12 11.07 -10.58
N ILE A 399 -30.38 11.09 -11.89
CA ILE A 399 -31.65 11.56 -12.45
C ILE A 399 -32.80 10.67 -11.99
N ARG A 400 -32.58 9.35 -11.91
CA ARG A 400 -33.58 8.41 -11.40
C ARG A 400 -34.00 8.76 -9.98
N LEU A 401 -33.06 9.03 -9.07
CA LEU A 401 -33.39 9.42 -7.70
C LEU A 401 -34.15 10.76 -7.64
N GLU A 402 -33.81 11.71 -8.51
CA GLU A 402 -34.55 12.98 -8.64
C GLU A 402 -35.98 12.74 -9.13
N VAL A 403 -36.17 11.92 -10.16
CA VAL A 403 -37.50 11.55 -10.70
C VAL A 403 -38.33 10.79 -9.67
N ASP A 404 -37.73 9.87 -8.91
CA ASP A 404 -38.40 9.11 -7.86
C ASP A 404 -39.00 10.05 -6.81
N GLN A 405 -38.23 11.04 -6.34
CA GLN A 405 -38.70 12.05 -5.39
C GLN A 405 -39.85 12.88 -5.96
N GLU A 406 -39.74 13.32 -7.21
CA GLU A 406 -40.81 14.05 -7.89
C GLU A 406 -42.09 13.22 -8.02
N MET A 407 -41.95 11.93 -8.37
CA MET A 407 -43.08 11.04 -8.57
C MET A 407 -43.79 10.70 -7.26
N ILE A 408 -43.06 10.54 -6.15
CA ILE A 408 -43.65 10.36 -4.81
C ILE A 408 -44.54 11.56 -4.45
N VAL A 409 -44.08 12.79 -4.74
CA VAL A 409 -44.87 14.00 -4.51
C VAL A 409 -46.09 14.05 -5.42
N LEU A 410 -45.94 13.70 -6.71
CA LEU A 410 -47.06 13.64 -7.65
C LEU A 410 -48.11 12.61 -7.25
N LEU A 411 -47.71 11.41 -6.80
CA LEU A 411 -48.61 10.38 -6.31
C LEU A 411 -49.37 10.81 -5.06
N ALA A 412 -48.72 11.52 -4.14
CA ALA A 412 -49.38 12.07 -2.96
C ALA A 412 -50.49 13.06 -3.35
N ASN A 413 -50.20 13.96 -4.31
CA ASN A 413 -51.19 14.90 -4.85
C ASN A 413 -52.32 14.19 -5.60
N LEU A 414 -52.02 13.14 -6.39
CA LEU A 414 -53.00 12.36 -7.12
C LEU A 414 -53.91 11.55 -6.19
N LYS A 415 -53.37 10.96 -5.12
CA LYS A 415 -54.15 10.28 -4.08
C LYS A 415 -55.10 11.25 -3.38
N GLU A 416 -54.63 12.46 -3.03
CA GLU A 416 -55.48 13.51 -2.45
C GLU A 416 -56.62 13.93 -3.40
N MET A 417 -56.35 14.03 -4.72
CA MET A 417 -57.37 14.33 -5.71
C MET A 417 -58.41 13.21 -5.87
N VAL A 418 -57.99 11.94 -5.92
CA VAL A 418 -58.91 10.79 -6.00
C VAL A 418 -59.77 10.69 -4.74
N GLU A 419 -59.21 10.96 -3.56
CA GLU A 419 -59.96 11.04 -2.30
C GLU A 419 -60.96 12.21 -2.30
N ALA A 420 -60.58 13.38 -2.84
CA ALA A 420 -61.47 14.52 -3.00
C ALA A 420 -62.61 14.23 -3.98
N GLU A 421 -62.34 13.57 -5.11
CA GLU A 421 -63.37 13.13 -6.06
C GLU A 421 -64.31 12.08 -5.45
N ARG A 422 -63.78 11.14 -4.65
CA ARG A 422 -64.59 10.21 -3.86
C ARG A 422 -65.48 10.97 -2.88
N ALA A 423 -64.96 11.99 -2.19
CA ALA A 423 -65.72 12.83 -1.26
C ALA A 423 -66.83 13.64 -1.96
N VAL A 424 -66.63 14.00 -3.23
CA VAL A 424 -67.64 14.69 -4.07
C VAL A 424 -68.69 13.72 -4.62
N LYS A 425 -68.29 12.52 -5.10
CA LYS A 425 -69.21 11.47 -5.58
C LYS A 425 -70.09 10.87 -4.48
N LEU A 426 -69.62 10.84 -3.23
CA LEU A 426 -70.37 10.34 -2.06
C LEU A 426 -71.39 11.34 -1.47
N GLY A 427 -71.61 12.51 -2.09
CA GLY A 427 -72.76 13.37 -1.80
C GLY A 427 -72.94 13.72 -0.31
N LYS A 428 -72.00 14.46 0.29
CA LYS A 428 -72.22 15.10 1.61
C LYS A 428 -72.10 16.61 1.56
N LYS A 429 -73.25 17.29 1.47
CA LYS A 429 -73.39 18.70 1.85
C LYS A 429 -73.52 18.83 3.38
N GLY A 430 -72.43 19.30 4.01
CA GLY A 430 -72.39 20.31 5.08
C GLY A 430 -72.91 19.98 6.49
N LYS A 431 -72.07 20.25 7.52
CA LYS A 431 -72.47 21.02 8.72
C LYS A 431 -71.28 21.60 9.48
N LYS A 432 -71.27 22.94 9.65
CA LYS A 432 -70.43 23.69 10.61
C LYS A 432 -70.88 23.41 12.05
N GLY A 433 -69.94 23.33 13.00
CA GLY A 433 -70.27 23.30 14.44
C GLY A 433 -69.05 23.33 15.39
N LYS A 434 -68.71 24.53 15.88
CA LYS A 434 -67.82 24.91 16.99
C LYS A 434 -67.72 23.92 18.17
N GLY A 435 -66.52 23.78 18.78
CA GLY A 435 -66.43 23.24 20.15
C GLY A 435 -65.05 22.89 20.76
N LYS A 436 -64.14 23.86 20.87
CA LYS A 436 -63.22 24.09 22.03
C LYS A 436 -62.74 22.90 22.90
N LYS A 437 -61.44 22.58 22.85
CA LYS A 437 -60.48 22.76 23.98
C LYS A 437 -59.08 22.28 23.60
N GLY A 438 -58.16 23.23 23.52
CA GLY A 438 -56.74 22.94 23.64
C GLY A 438 -56.43 22.39 25.04
N LYS A 439 -55.64 21.32 25.07
CA LYS A 439 -54.78 20.99 26.20
C LYS A 439 -53.52 20.34 25.62
N GLY A 440 -52.43 21.08 25.66
CA GLY A 440 -51.13 20.57 25.28
C GLY A 440 -50.74 19.36 26.12
N LYS A 441 -50.08 18.41 25.47
CA LYS A 441 -49.13 17.51 26.09
C LYS A 441 -48.08 17.18 25.03
N GLY A 442 -46.90 17.76 25.22
CA GLY A 442 -45.73 17.48 24.39
C GLY A 442 -45.46 15.99 24.31
N LYS A 443 -45.33 15.48 23.10
CA LYS A 443 -44.86 14.12 22.86
C LYS A 443 -43.36 14.22 22.60
N LYS A 444 -42.61 13.85 23.65
CA LYS A 444 -41.18 13.56 23.66
C LYS A 444 -40.72 12.98 22.32
N GLY A 445 -39.65 13.55 21.79
CA GLY A 445 -38.84 12.92 20.76
C GLY A 445 -38.58 11.45 21.13
N LYS A 446 -38.98 10.56 20.24
CA LYS A 446 -38.67 9.15 20.31
C LYS A 446 -37.19 9.03 20.01
N LYS A 447 -36.39 9.11 21.08
CA LYS A 447 -34.95 8.86 21.03
C LYS A 447 -34.79 7.42 20.56
N ASP A 448 -34.31 7.27 19.34
CA ASP A 448 -33.94 5.99 18.78
C ASP A 448 -32.98 5.31 19.75
N LYS A 449 -33.47 4.27 20.44
CA LYS A 449 -32.59 3.34 21.14
C LYS A 449 -32.09 2.38 20.09
N GLY A 450 -31.14 2.88 19.30
CA GLY A 450 -30.20 2.04 18.58
C GLY A 450 -29.69 0.98 19.56
N LYS A 451 -29.95 -0.26 19.19
CA LYS A 451 -29.54 -1.48 19.86
C LYS A 451 -28.01 -1.49 19.88
N LYS A 452 -27.39 -0.83 20.88
CA LYS A 452 -25.95 -0.93 21.14
C LYS A 452 -25.68 -2.37 21.52
N GLY A 453 -25.26 -3.16 20.53
CA GLY A 453 -24.50 -4.37 20.77
C GLY A 453 -23.40 -4.04 21.78
N LYS A 454 -23.13 -4.97 22.69
CA LYS A 454 -22.03 -4.89 23.67
C LYS A 454 -20.69 -4.93 22.93
N GLY A 455 -20.39 -3.91 22.14
CA GLY A 455 -19.03 -3.56 21.73
C GLY A 455 -18.35 -2.87 22.90
N LYS A 456 -17.09 -3.22 23.16
CA LYS A 456 -16.27 -2.58 24.21
C LYS A 456 -16.30 -1.06 23.97
N LYS A 457 -16.70 -0.31 25.00
CA LYS A 457 -16.73 1.17 24.97
C LYS A 457 -15.30 1.66 24.68
N ASP A 458 -15.09 2.32 23.54
CA ASP A 458 -13.78 2.86 23.14
C ASP A 458 -13.29 3.86 24.21
N PRO A 459 -12.16 3.61 24.90
CA PRO A 459 -11.64 4.49 25.95
C PRO A 459 -11.10 5.84 25.43
N THR A 460 -11.03 6.02 24.11
CA THR A 460 -10.54 7.23 23.41
C THR A 460 -11.61 7.87 22.51
N ALA A 461 -12.89 7.53 22.68
CA ALA A 461 -13.97 8.06 21.84
C ALA A 461 -14.07 9.59 21.89
N ASP A 462 -13.69 10.21 23.02
CA ASP A 462 -13.79 11.66 23.24
C ASP A 462 -12.56 12.45 22.73
N ARG A 463 -11.55 11.79 22.14
CA ARG A 463 -10.29 12.40 21.68
C ARG A 463 -10.16 12.40 20.16
N SER A 464 -9.60 13.47 19.59
CA SER A 464 -9.31 13.57 18.15
C SER A 464 -8.13 12.68 17.74
N LEU A 465 -8.11 12.24 16.48
CA LEU A 465 -7.05 11.41 15.91
C LEU A 465 -5.69 12.12 15.92
N GLU A 466 -5.66 13.41 15.62
CA GLU A 466 -4.45 14.24 15.65
C GLU A 466 -3.84 14.30 17.06
N SER A 467 -4.67 14.37 18.10
CA SER A 467 -4.20 14.33 19.49
C SER A 467 -3.53 12.99 19.79
N LEU A 468 -4.17 11.87 19.40
CA LEU A 468 -3.60 10.53 19.59
C LEU A 468 -2.28 10.37 18.81
N TYR A 469 -2.23 10.86 17.58
CA TYR A 469 -1.02 10.82 16.74
C TYR A 469 0.11 11.62 17.38
N SER A 470 -0.16 12.86 17.82
CA SER A 470 0.83 13.71 18.46
C SER A 470 1.39 13.11 19.76
N GLU A 471 0.56 12.43 20.56
CA GLU A 471 0.98 11.74 21.78
C GLU A 471 1.90 10.55 21.46
N LEU A 472 1.57 9.78 20.40
CA LEU A 472 2.41 8.65 19.96
C LEU A 472 3.75 9.12 19.37
N VAL A 473 3.78 10.25 18.65
CA VAL A 473 5.03 10.85 18.15
C VAL A 473 5.87 11.39 19.31
N MET A 474 5.26 12.10 20.27
CA MET A 474 5.95 12.60 21.47
C MET A 474 6.63 11.45 22.24
N ASN A 475 5.97 10.30 22.32
CA ASN A 475 6.51 9.10 22.95
C ASN A 475 7.43 8.27 22.04
N ASN A 476 7.82 8.78 20.86
CA ASN A 476 8.69 8.12 19.89
C ASN A 476 8.17 6.73 19.47
N ILE A 477 6.84 6.53 19.45
CA ILE A 477 6.21 5.27 19.05
C ILE A 477 5.93 5.27 17.56
N ILE A 478 5.47 6.39 17.02
CA ILE A 478 5.42 6.60 15.56
C ILE A 478 6.77 7.16 15.13
N GLN A 479 7.41 6.51 14.17
CA GLN A 479 8.72 6.86 13.65
C GLN A 479 8.67 6.94 12.12
N ALA A 480 9.53 7.77 11.53
CA ALA A 480 9.74 7.73 10.09
C ALA A 480 10.51 6.43 9.75
N PRO A 481 10.04 5.60 8.80
CA PRO A 481 10.82 4.45 8.37
C PRO A 481 12.10 4.92 7.65
N ILE A 482 13.18 4.15 7.78
CA ILE A 482 14.39 4.37 7.01
C ILE A 482 14.08 4.19 5.52
N LYS A 483 14.46 5.16 4.69
CA LYS A 483 14.28 5.11 3.24
C LYS A 483 15.27 4.11 2.63
N CYS A 484 14.87 2.84 2.55
CA CYS A 484 15.61 1.77 1.90
C CYS A 484 14.71 0.96 0.97
N ASN A 485 15.33 0.30 -0.02
CA ASN A 485 14.64 -0.62 -0.91
C ASN A 485 14.77 -2.05 -0.40
N VAL A 486 13.79 -2.90 -0.68
CA VAL A 486 13.84 -4.35 -0.41
C VAL A 486 15.05 -4.98 -1.12
N ALA A 487 15.41 -4.47 -2.30
CA ALA A 487 16.60 -4.89 -3.06
C ALA A 487 17.94 -4.57 -2.37
N ASP A 488 17.98 -3.63 -1.40
CA ASP A 488 19.21 -3.31 -0.65
C ASP A 488 19.63 -4.47 0.28
N TYR A 489 18.73 -5.43 0.53
CA TYR A 489 19.03 -6.65 1.25
C TYR A 489 19.81 -7.63 0.36
N MET A 490 21.13 -7.48 0.36
CA MET A 490 22.06 -8.25 -0.47
C MET A 490 22.03 -9.74 -0.12
N GLY A 491 21.84 -10.58 -1.15
CA GLY A 491 21.80 -12.03 -1.01
C GLY A 491 21.42 -12.73 -2.30
N ALA A 492 21.98 -13.92 -2.53
CA ALA A 492 21.74 -14.76 -3.70
C ALA A 492 20.79 -15.93 -3.38
N PHE A 493 20.19 -16.50 -4.42
CA PHE A 493 19.43 -17.74 -4.35
C PHE A 493 20.34 -18.95 -4.15
N ASN A 494 19.78 -20.01 -3.60
CA ASN A 494 20.45 -21.30 -3.51
C ASN A 494 20.34 -22.03 -4.86
N TYR A 495 21.49 -22.37 -5.46
CA TYR A 495 21.56 -23.05 -6.76
C TYR A 495 21.58 -24.58 -6.66
N LEU A 496 21.68 -25.12 -5.44
CA LEU A 496 21.77 -26.55 -5.16
C LEU A 496 20.69 -26.98 -4.16
N GLY A 497 19.58 -26.23 -4.08
CA GLY A 497 18.49 -26.44 -3.14
C GLY A 497 17.87 -27.82 -3.29
N SER A 498 17.33 -28.12 -4.46
CA SER A 498 16.69 -29.40 -4.74
C SER A 498 17.68 -30.57 -4.63
N SER A 499 18.95 -30.37 -5.01
CA SER A 499 19.99 -31.41 -4.85
C SER A 499 20.28 -31.73 -3.38
N MET A 500 20.28 -30.72 -2.50
CA MET A 500 20.46 -30.92 -1.06
C MET A 500 19.23 -31.55 -0.39
N GLU A 501 18.02 -31.20 -0.84
CA GLU A 501 16.78 -31.83 -0.36
C GLU A 501 16.75 -33.33 -0.70
N ARG A 502 17.14 -33.73 -1.93
CA ARG A 502 17.29 -35.15 -2.30
C ARG A 502 18.33 -35.89 -1.45
N ALA A 503 19.35 -35.17 -0.98
CA ALA A 503 20.36 -35.69 -0.06
C ALA A 503 19.89 -35.72 1.42
N ASN A 504 18.61 -35.41 1.69
CA ASN A 504 18.03 -35.27 3.03
C ASN A 504 18.77 -34.26 3.92
N MET A 505 19.40 -33.26 3.33
CA MET A 505 20.03 -32.16 4.06
C MET A 505 19.02 -31.04 4.22
N THR A 506 18.72 -30.65 5.47
CA THR A 506 17.83 -29.52 5.73
C THR A 506 18.49 -28.22 5.27
N THR A 507 17.95 -27.61 4.21
CA THR A 507 18.41 -26.31 3.72
C THR A 507 17.67 -25.20 4.44
N GLN A 508 18.43 -24.28 5.06
CA GLN A 508 17.86 -23.00 5.50
C GLN A 508 17.50 -22.15 4.28
N PRO A 509 16.48 -21.28 4.37
CA PRO A 509 16.15 -20.37 3.28
C PRO A 509 17.35 -19.46 2.98
N SER A 510 17.61 -19.27 1.70
CA SER A 510 18.58 -18.29 1.23
C SER A 510 18.11 -16.87 1.52
N MET A 511 19.06 -15.92 1.58
CA MET A 511 18.76 -14.50 1.82
C MET A 511 17.83 -13.92 0.72
N ALA A 512 17.94 -14.40 -0.51
CA ALA A 512 17.05 -14.01 -1.60
C ALA A 512 15.62 -14.59 -1.42
N GLN A 513 15.50 -15.84 -0.96
CA GLN A 513 14.18 -16.42 -0.60
C GLN A 513 13.54 -15.66 0.57
N VAL A 514 14.30 -15.20 1.56
CA VAL A 514 13.77 -14.35 2.65
C VAL A 514 13.24 -13.02 2.09
N ARG A 515 13.96 -12.41 1.14
CA ARG A 515 13.53 -11.18 0.45
C ARG A 515 12.24 -11.39 -0.35
N GLN A 516 12.14 -12.52 -1.05
CA GLN A 516 10.95 -12.96 -1.78
C GLN A 516 9.76 -13.15 -0.84
N GLN A 517 9.91 -13.95 0.21
CA GLN A 517 8.89 -14.21 1.23
C GLN A 517 8.40 -12.92 1.90
N LEU A 518 9.30 -11.99 2.23
CA LEU A 518 8.92 -10.69 2.79
C LEU A 518 8.06 -9.90 1.79
N THR A 519 8.43 -9.91 0.52
CA THR A 519 7.69 -9.18 -0.52
C THR A 519 6.29 -9.76 -0.70
N GLU A 520 6.17 -11.08 -0.79
CA GLU A 520 4.89 -11.78 -0.95
C GLU A 520 3.97 -11.65 0.27
N TYR A 521 4.52 -11.86 1.47
CA TYR A 521 3.72 -11.95 2.69
C TYR A 521 3.43 -10.60 3.33
N VAL A 522 4.26 -9.59 3.06
CA VAL A 522 4.14 -8.27 3.70
C VAL A 522 3.89 -7.17 2.67
N VAL A 523 4.75 -7.05 1.66
CA VAL A 523 4.73 -5.87 0.76
C VAL A 523 3.53 -5.88 -0.18
N LEU A 524 3.25 -7.00 -0.88
CA LEU A 524 2.14 -7.06 -1.83
C LEU A 524 0.77 -6.87 -1.17
N PRO A 525 0.45 -7.55 -0.04
CA PRO A 525 -0.83 -7.34 0.64
C PRO A 525 -0.96 -5.94 1.25
N LEU A 526 0.12 -5.35 1.77
CA LEU A 526 0.06 -3.97 2.29
C LEU A 526 -0.06 -2.90 1.19
N GLY A 527 0.41 -3.21 -0.02
CA GLY A 527 0.42 -2.29 -1.15
C GLY A 527 -0.92 -2.14 -1.87
N SER A 528 -1.72 -3.21 -1.95
CA SER A 528 -3.03 -3.21 -2.61
C SER A 528 -4.14 -3.69 -1.68
N LYS A 529 -5.19 -2.88 -1.56
CA LYS A 529 -6.37 -3.20 -0.75
C LYS A 529 -7.11 -4.42 -1.31
N GLU A 530 -7.31 -4.47 -2.63
CA GLU A 530 -8.03 -5.58 -3.28
C GLU A 530 -7.35 -6.92 -2.99
N VAL A 531 -6.01 -6.92 -3.09
CA VAL A 531 -5.20 -8.09 -2.77
C VAL A 531 -5.31 -8.45 -1.30
N HIS A 532 -5.20 -7.49 -0.39
CA HIS A 532 -5.33 -7.73 1.05
C HIS A 532 -6.69 -8.31 1.47
N THR A 533 -7.78 -7.92 0.82
CA THR A 533 -9.13 -8.37 1.18
C THR A 533 -9.38 -9.82 0.75
N LYS A 534 -8.90 -10.22 -0.43
CA LYS A 534 -9.19 -11.53 -1.04
C LYS A 534 -8.08 -12.58 -0.85
N ALA A 535 -6.81 -12.16 -0.77
CA ALA A 535 -5.68 -13.07 -0.62
C ALA A 535 -5.62 -13.70 0.79
N PRO A 536 -4.88 -14.82 0.96
CA PRO A 536 -4.69 -15.45 2.26
C PRO A 536 -4.21 -14.46 3.33
N LEU A 537 -5.01 -14.28 4.40
CA LEU A 537 -4.76 -13.25 5.40
C LEU A 537 -3.56 -13.59 6.30
N LEU A 538 -2.51 -12.79 6.19
CA LEU A 538 -1.35 -12.83 7.09
C LEU A 538 -1.43 -11.71 8.13
N LYS A 539 -1.68 -12.08 9.39
CA LYS A 539 -1.84 -11.12 10.49
C LYS A 539 -0.51 -10.66 11.11
N SER A 540 0.52 -11.49 11.04
CA SER A 540 1.82 -11.23 11.67
C SER A 540 2.93 -12.06 11.03
N VAL A 541 4.11 -11.47 10.89
CA VAL A 541 5.34 -12.12 10.41
C VAL A 541 6.41 -12.03 11.49
N LEU A 542 7.18 -13.11 11.69
CA LEU A 542 8.30 -13.16 12.63
C LEU A 542 9.60 -13.38 11.87
N LEU A 543 10.49 -12.39 11.91
CA LEU A 543 11.85 -12.52 11.40
C LEU A 543 12.77 -12.98 12.53
N TYR A 544 13.42 -14.15 12.36
CA TYR A 544 14.36 -14.70 13.32
C TYR A 544 15.70 -15.05 12.66
N GLY A 545 16.77 -15.12 13.46
CA GLY A 545 18.13 -15.40 12.97
C GLY A 545 19.19 -14.72 13.83
N ALA A 546 20.46 -14.87 13.44
CA ALA A 546 21.60 -14.27 14.14
C ALA A 546 21.50 -12.73 14.24
N ALA A 547 22.23 -12.14 15.19
CA ALA A 547 22.30 -10.68 15.32
C ALA A 547 22.93 -10.05 14.06
N ALA A 548 22.54 -8.81 13.74
CA ALA A 548 23.08 -8.02 12.62
C ALA A 548 22.91 -8.61 11.21
N THR A 549 21.95 -9.51 10.98
CA THR A 549 21.63 -10.07 9.65
C THR A 549 20.63 -9.24 8.84
N GLY A 550 20.39 -7.98 9.20
CA GLY A 550 19.49 -7.07 8.47
C GLY A 550 17.98 -7.22 8.74
N LYS A 551 17.57 -7.90 9.82
CA LYS A 551 16.14 -8.05 10.18
C LYS A 551 15.39 -6.71 10.32
N THR A 552 16.03 -5.73 10.97
CA THR A 552 15.49 -4.37 11.13
C THR A 552 15.42 -3.64 9.80
N LEU A 553 16.45 -3.78 8.95
CA LEU A 553 16.49 -3.22 7.59
C LEU A 553 15.30 -3.72 6.75
N LEU A 554 15.03 -5.03 6.77
CA LEU A 554 13.91 -5.64 6.05
C LEU A 554 12.56 -5.06 6.47
N THR A 555 12.36 -4.83 7.77
CA THR A 555 11.09 -4.26 8.25
C THR A 555 10.92 -2.80 7.81
N HIS A 556 11.99 -2.00 7.86
CA HIS A 556 11.97 -0.64 7.32
C HIS A 556 11.76 -0.61 5.81
N ALA A 557 12.39 -1.52 5.07
CA ALA A 557 12.23 -1.64 3.62
C ALA A 557 10.78 -1.96 3.24
N ALA A 558 10.13 -2.89 3.96
CA ALA A 558 8.72 -3.21 3.73
C ALA A 558 7.79 -2.02 4.01
N ALA A 559 8.06 -1.26 5.08
CA ALA A 559 7.29 -0.06 5.40
C ALA A 559 7.51 1.07 4.36
N ALA A 560 8.75 1.27 3.92
CA ALA A 560 9.09 2.25 2.90
C ALA A 560 8.49 1.90 1.53
N ALA A 561 8.55 0.61 1.13
CA ALA A 561 8.01 0.11 -0.13
C ALA A 561 6.48 0.25 -0.25
N THR A 562 5.76 0.30 0.87
CA THR A 562 4.30 0.41 0.91
C THR A 562 3.79 1.78 1.38
N GLY A 563 4.70 2.70 1.73
CA GLY A 563 4.33 4.00 2.33
C GLY A 563 3.58 3.85 3.66
N ALA A 564 3.83 2.77 4.40
CA ALA A 564 3.08 2.44 5.61
C ALA A 564 3.53 3.29 6.80
N THR A 565 2.58 3.61 7.70
CA THR A 565 2.90 4.23 8.98
C THR A 565 3.63 3.23 9.89
N PHE A 566 4.80 3.62 10.40
CA PHE A 566 5.67 2.73 11.17
C PHE A 566 5.54 2.97 12.68
N PHE A 567 5.10 1.95 13.40
CA PHE A 567 4.93 1.97 14.84
C PHE A 567 5.98 1.07 15.51
N ASN A 568 6.82 1.63 16.39
CA ASN A 568 7.85 0.91 17.11
C ASN A 568 7.41 0.60 18.55
N LEU A 569 6.95 -0.63 18.79
CA LEU A 569 6.54 -1.15 20.09
C LEU A 569 7.63 -1.98 20.79
N SER A 570 8.89 -1.83 20.37
CA SER A 570 10.01 -2.57 20.96
C SER A 570 10.11 -2.32 22.48
N PRO A 571 10.50 -3.33 23.29
CA PRO A 571 10.65 -3.19 24.73
C PRO A 571 11.51 -2.00 25.15
N ARG A 572 12.64 -1.79 24.44
CA ARG A 572 13.56 -0.66 24.67
C ARG A 572 12.89 0.70 24.48
N ASN A 573 11.95 0.77 23.53
CA ASN A 573 11.25 2.01 23.20
C ASN A 573 10.05 2.27 24.11
N THR A 574 9.40 1.23 24.60
CA THR A 574 8.18 1.33 25.41
C THR A 574 8.46 1.41 26.92
N ASP A 575 9.66 1.05 27.37
CA ASP A 575 10.04 1.10 28.79
C ASP A 575 9.81 2.51 29.37
N SER A 576 9.21 2.61 30.55
CA SER A 576 8.86 3.84 31.29
C SER A 576 7.84 4.82 30.67
N LYS A 577 7.39 4.66 29.41
CA LYS A 577 6.48 5.64 28.76
C LYS A 577 5.00 5.50 29.12
N TYR A 578 4.56 4.30 29.51
CA TYR A 578 3.15 4.01 29.84
C TYR A 578 3.05 2.98 30.97
N PRO A 579 3.24 3.33 32.25
CA PRO A 579 3.24 2.37 33.36
C PRO A 579 1.85 1.79 33.67
N GLY A 580 1.80 0.53 34.12
CA GLY A 580 0.60 -0.10 34.68
C GLY A 580 -0.59 -0.22 33.71
N SER A 581 -1.75 0.33 34.09
CA SER A 581 -2.98 0.28 33.30
C SER A 581 -2.92 1.10 32.01
N ALA A 582 -1.93 1.99 31.87
CA ALA A 582 -1.73 2.84 30.70
C ALA A 582 -1.28 2.05 29.46
N VAL A 583 -0.70 0.85 29.62
CA VAL A 583 -0.32 -0.04 28.50
C VAL A 583 -1.51 -0.42 27.64
N LYS A 584 -2.67 -0.64 28.28
CA LYS A 584 -3.92 -0.96 27.57
C LYS A 584 -4.39 0.21 26.72
N LEU A 585 -4.25 1.44 27.24
CA LEU A 585 -4.57 2.65 26.49
C LEU A 585 -3.60 2.82 25.31
N LEU A 586 -2.29 2.61 25.54
CA LEU A 586 -1.28 2.69 24.49
C LEU A 586 -1.59 1.74 23.32
N ILE A 587 -1.79 0.45 23.60
CA ILE A 587 -2.04 -0.55 22.54
C ILE A 587 -3.34 -0.21 21.82
N HIS A 588 -4.38 0.18 22.55
CA HIS A 588 -5.64 0.63 21.94
C HIS A 588 -5.43 1.84 21.02
N MET A 589 -4.66 2.84 21.45
CA MET A 589 -4.33 4.02 20.66
C MET A 589 -3.55 3.65 19.40
N VAL A 590 -2.51 2.82 19.52
CA VAL A 590 -1.69 2.37 18.39
C VAL A 590 -2.55 1.66 17.36
N PHE A 591 -3.39 0.70 17.75
CA PHE A 591 -4.27 0.00 16.82
C PHE A 591 -5.37 0.91 16.24
N LYS A 592 -5.87 1.88 16.99
CA LYS A 592 -6.84 2.87 16.48
C LYS A 592 -6.21 3.78 15.41
N VAL A 593 -5.01 4.29 15.66
CA VAL A 593 -4.27 5.11 14.70
C VAL A 593 -3.79 4.27 13.51
N ALA A 594 -3.35 3.03 13.72
CA ALA A 594 -2.92 2.14 12.63
C ALA A 594 -4.06 1.79 11.66
N ARG A 595 -5.29 1.54 12.16
CA ARG A 595 -6.46 1.28 11.31
C ARG A 595 -6.89 2.48 10.48
N THR A 596 -6.72 3.69 11.02
CA THR A 596 -7.16 4.94 10.37
C THR A 596 -6.10 5.50 9.42
N MET A 597 -4.82 5.26 9.71
CA MET A 597 -3.66 5.64 8.88
C MET A 597 -3.15 4.47 8.04
N ALA A 598 -4.03 3.52 7.68
CA ALA A 598 -3.66 2.35 6.89
C ALA A 598 -3.07 2.76 5.52
N PRO A 599 -2.05 2.04 5.01
CA PRO A 599 -1.40 0.86 5.58
C PRO A 599 -0.47 1.20 6.76
N ALA A 600 -0.29 0.25 7.66
CA ALA A 600 0.47 0.42 8.90
C ALA A 600 1.30 -0.82 9.23
N VAL A 601 2.53 -0.61 9.71
CA VAL A 601 3.44 -1.67 10.18
C VAL A 601 3.71 -1.48 11.67
N ILE A 602 3.37 -2.47 12.48
CA ILE A 602 3.69 -2.51 13.91
C ILE A 602 4.92 -3.38 14.10
N TYR A 603 6.05 -2.75 14.42
CA TYR A 603 7.33 -3.38 14.63
C TYR A 603 7.61 -3.62 16.13
N ILE A 604 8.10 -4.82 16.45
CA ILE A 604 8.54 -5.20 17.79
C ILE A 604 9.91 -5.85 17.65
N ASP A 605 10.98 -5.09 17.93
CA ASP A 605 12.32 -5.65 18.03
C ASP A 605 12.49 -6.45 19.32
N GLU A 606 13.41 -7.42 19.31
CA GLU A 606 13.68 -8.31 20.44
C GLU A 606 12.37 -8.92 21.01
N ALA A 607 11.50 -9.38 20.11
CA ALA A 607 10.16 -9.86 20.45
C ALA A 607 10.18 -10.95 21.54
N GLU A 608 11.25 -11.74 21.62
CA GLU A 608 11.48 -12.71 22.68
C GLU A 608 11.29 -12.09 24.07
N LYS A 609 11.71 -10.84 24.30
CA LYS A 609 11.56 -10.13 25.59
C LYS A 609 10.10 -9.85 25.93
N VAL A 610 9.24 -9.58 24.94
CA VAL A 610 7.79 -9.35 25.12
C VAL A 610 7.07 -10.66 25.43
N PHE A 611 7.52 -11.78 24.88
CA PHE A 611 6.84 -13.07 24.99
C PHE A 611 7.37 -13.99 26.09
N VAL A 612 8.44 -13.63 26.81
CA VAL A 612 8.98 -14.42 27.94
C VAL A 612 7.90 -14.71 28.99
N SER A 613 7.70 -16.00 29.29
CA SER A 613 6.86 -16.49 30.39
C SER A 613 7.61 -16.68 31.70
N ASP A 614 8.93 -16.91 31.65
CA ASP A 614 9.75 -17.26 32.81
C ASP A 614 10.17 -16.03 33.64
N LYS A 615 9.60 -15.89 34.84
CA LYS A 615 9.89 -14.78 35.77
C LYS A 615 11.37 -14.63 36.16
N LYS A 616 12.19 -15.69 36.06
CA LYS A 616 13.63 -15.66 36.33
C LYS A 616 14.41 -14.98 35.20
N LYS A 617 14.10 -15.31 33.93
CA LYS A 617 14.71 -14.71 32.74
C LYS A 617 14.32 -13.23 32.58
N VAL A 618 13.13 -12.84 33.02
CA VAL A 618 12.68 -11.43 33.01
C VAL A 618 13.62 -10.49 33.77
N LYS A 619 14.25 -10.95 34.87
CA LYS A 619 15.20 -10.13 35.65
C LYS A 619 16.57 -9.97 34.97
N GLU A 620 16.91 -10.83 34.02
CA GLU A 620 18.19 -10.87 33.32
C GLU A 620 18.28 -9.80 32.22
N PHE A 621 17.12 -9.33 31.71
CA PHE A 621 17.05 -8.38 30.59
C PHE A 621 17.24 -6.90 30.99
N GLY A 622 17.48 -6.58 32.26
CA GLY A 622 17.85 -5.24 32.71
C GLY A 622 16.81 -4.12 32.52
N THR A 623 15.56 -4.44 32.18
CA THR A 623 14.47 -3.44 32.03
C THR A 623 13.86 -3.06 33.37
N LYS A 624 13.46 -1.79 33.52
CA LYS A 624 12.84 -1.30 34.78
C LYS A 624 11.45 -1.89 35.00
N GLU A 625 10.72 -2.15 33.91
CA GLU A 625 9.39 -2.76 33.93
C GLU A 625 9.39 -4.16 33.32
N ALA A 626 8.36 -4.96 33.65
CA ALA A 626 8.20 -6.31 33.11
C ALA A 626 7.84 -6.25 31.61
N PRO A 627 8.68 -6.75 30.70
CA PRO A 627 8.49 -6.61 29.26
C PRO A 627 7.26 -7.39 28.74
N GLY A 628 6.81 -8.43 29.46
CA GLY A 628 5.59 -9.18 29.17
C GLY A 628 4.26 -8.42 29.38
N ARG A 629 4.28 -7.15 29.79
CA ARG A 629 3.07 -6.35 30.07
C ARG A 629 2.22 -6.05 28.81
N ILE A 630 2.84 -5.97 27.64
CA ILE A 630 2.17 -5.68 26.35
C ILE A 630 1.47 -6.93 25.79
N ARG A 631 2.01 -8.12 26.09
CA ARG A 631 1.61 -9.41 25.50
C ARG A 631 0.10 -9.66 25.49
N LYS A 632 -0.58 -9.47 26.63
CA LYS A 632 -2.00 -9.82 26.78
C LYS A 632 -2.92 -8.95 25.92
N GLU A 633 -2.68 -7.64 25.92
CA GLU A 633 -3.50 -6.69 25.15
C GLU A 633 -3.13 -6.73 23.66
N LEU A 634 -1.86 -6.94 23.32
CA LEU A 634 -1.42 -7.15 21.93
C LEU A 634 -2.12 -8.36 21.31
N LEU A 635 -2.08 -9.54 21.95
CA LEU A 635 -2.75 -10.75 21.45
C LEU A 635 -4.27 -10.56 21.32
N LYS A 636 -4.87 -9.73 22.16
CA LYS A 636 -6.30 -9.44 22.12
C LYS A 636 -6.68 -8.56 20.94
N GLU A 637 -5.90 -7.53 20.63
CA GLU A 637 -6.12 -6.70 19.44
C GLU A 637 -5.77 -7.46 18.15
N CYS A 638 -4.70 -8.27 18.14
CA CYS A 638 -4.33 -9.09 16.97
C CYS A 638 -5.42 -10.10 16.60
N LYS A 639 -6.11 -10.70 17.58
CA LYS A 639 -7.27 -11.56 17.31
C LYS A 639 -8.45 -10.82 16.67
N GLY A 640 -8.58 -9.52 16.95
CA GLY A 640 -9.61 -8.66 16.38
C GLY A 640 -9.28 -8.09 15.01
N LEU A 641 -8.13 -8.43 14.41
CA LEU A 641 -7.78 -8.04 13.04
C LEU A 641 -8.57 -8.89 12.04
N SER A 642 -9.27 -8.19 11.15
CA SER A 642 -9.92 -8.72 9.95
C SER A 642 -9.26 -8.14 8.70
N PRO A 643 -9.38 -8.79 7.53
CA PRO A 643 -9.09 -8.13 6.26
C PRO A 643 -9.91 -6.84 6.17
N GLY A 644 -9.29 -5.77 5.67
CA GLY A 644 -9.85 -4.42 5.60
C GLY A 644 -10.22 -4.00 4.19
#